data_AF-A0A925TR99-F1
#
_entry.id   AF-A0A925TR99-F1
#
_cell.length_a   1.000
_cell.length_b   1.000
_cell.length_c   1.000
_cell.angle_alpha   90.00
_cell.angle_beta   90.00
_cell.angle_gamma   90.00
#
_symmetry.space_group_name_H-M   'P 1'
#
loop_
_entity.id
_entity.type
_entity.pdbx_description
1 polymer ?
#
loop_
_entity_poly.entity_id
_entity_poly.type
_entity_poly.pdbx_seq_one_letter_code
_entity_poly.pdbx_strand_id
1 'polypeptide(L)'
;MRDACEKDLGAFHAGIAKRELHWFDSKLGAWITYSDAEKKWLGLDAKTGAWVKVDYPESHTPWKISFDDARAPFYQWFKGGLTNACFNEADRHVMTGHGDEIAFHFEGDRWDASKNNGKGGPVTAYSITRKKLLFEIAKCALVLKGLGLGKGDRICLNMPSIMEQIYYTEGCKRLGIIYTAVFGGFSDKTLSDRIHNAGASVVITSDGSYRNAQVAPFKEDYTDKALDNYIPLETALALTEKKLGTLKMPKAQQARITARIQSDLGEEITVERADVMRSVGLALSELKLLSIKEKSRVRTEVARSLVAAPARVKAVIVVKHTGQEIGFRKERDKWSHELLAKAEKEIFSGARKAGVNVKDETALMQLSSQDFIKAIYASSTCEPLDAEFPMFFIYTSGSTGKPKGVVHVHGGYTAGIAHTMKTSFDARSGEDTIYVIADPGWITGQSYLISASLTLRITGVVCEGSPVFPSAGRYASTIERYGVSIFKAGVTFLKSVMSNPQNAKEIEQYSMQSLRVATFCAEPCSPTVQAYAMNLMTPHYINSYWATEHGGMVWTHFYGNQDFPLRPDTHTYPLPWVFGDVWLPQGADKNDRQIFRSAEPEEKGEIVITKPYPYLARTIWGDAAESAAAFVKRFEQGKWTGDFERYQKTYWSRWSDGKNPVHAYTQGDFAMKYDDGSFTLHGRSDDVINVSGHRMGTEEIEGAILKDKIINPESPVGNVIVVGAPHREKGLTPVAFLVAVAGKRITLDDTRRLSELVRKEKGAVSVPSDFIEVAAFPETRSGKYMRRFLKDLINDDALGDTTTLRNPESLIDLRKKIGEWKAKESREASQKMFETLRYFRIHYSEVQPKEFLAVVTITNPPVNALNERCFDELITVVDRLSRNDDVKVVVFTGDGTSSFVAGADVKQLYEEMQTAADAITLPNNAHLAFKKIESMPKPVIAAINGVALGGGNEFAMACHYRIAEEKAVFGQPEINLNLLPGYGGTQRLPRLLERKSQGG
;
A
#
# COMPACT_ATOMS: atom_id res chain seq x y z
N MET A 1 4.63 10.99 32.88
CA MET A 1 3.69 11.32 31.77
C MET A 1 2.39 10.52 31.86
N ARG A 2 2.46 9.18 32.00
CA ARG A 2 1.27 8.32 32.12
C ARG A 2 0.33 8.79 33.23
N ASP A 3 0.83 9.02 34.44
CA ASP A 3 0.01 9.47 35.58
C ASP A 3 -0.71 10.80 35.32
N ALA A 4 -0.07 11.71 34.59
CA ALA A 4 -0.68 12.99 34.22
C ALA A 4 -1.82 12.80 33.21
N CYS A 5 -1.64 11.89 32.24
CA CYS A 5 -2.70 11.51 31.31
C CYS A 5 -3.83 10.76 32.01
N GLU A 6 -3.50 9.90 32.97
CA GLU A 6 -4.48 9.11 33.71
C GLU A 6 -5.41 9.98 34.56
N LYS A 7 -4.82 11.01 35.19
CA LYS A 7 -5.53 11.98 36.01
C LYS A 7 -6.54 12.80 35.22
N ASP A 8 -6.17 13.23 34.00
CA ASP A 8 -7.05 14.00 33.12
C ASP A 8 -6.63 13.84 31.65
N LEU A 9 -7.34 12.95 30.93
CA LEU A 9 -7.13 12.68 29.50
C LEU A 9 -7.29 13.97 28.68
N GLY A 10 -8.31 14.76 28.97
CA GLY A 10 -8.67 15.96 28.23
C GLY A 10 -7.59 17.03 28.35
N ALA A 11 -7.14 17.32 29.58
CA ALA A 11 -6.09 18.30 29.84
C ALA A 11 -4.73 17.87 29.28
N PHE A 12 -4.37 16.58 29.41
CA PHE A 12 -3.10 16.06 28.89
C PHE A 12 -3.02 16.22 27.36
N HIS A 13 -4.05 15.75 26.65
CA HIS A 13 -4.10 15.84 25.19
C HIS A 13 -4.31 17.27 24.69
N ALA A 14 -5.05 18.11 25.42
CA ALA A 14 -5.16 19.54 25.17
C ALA A 14 -3.79 20.24 25.20
N GLY A 15 -2.96 19.92 26.19
CA GLY A 15 -1.61 20.46 26.31
C GLY A 15 -0.75 20.14 25.08
N ILE A 16 -0.83 18.92 24.58
CA ILE A 16 -0.13 18.52 23.35
C ILE A 16 -0.70 19.27 22.13
N ALA A 17 -2.01 19.21 21.94
CA ALA A 17 -2.68 19.74 20.76
C ALA A 17 -2.48 21.25 20.56
N LYS A 18 -2.43 22.05 21.65
CA LYS A 18 -2.19 23.50 21.56
C LYS A 18 -0.77 23.85 21.09
N ARG A 19 0.19 22.94 21.22
CA ARG A 19 1.60 23.14 20.82
C ARG A 19 1.91 22.59 19.44
N GLU A 20 1.37 21.40 19.15
CA GLU A 20 1.70 20.70 17.91
C GLU A 20 1.00 21.31 16.69
N LEU A 21 -0.16 21.94 16.89
CA LEU A 21 -0.98 22.49 15.82
C LEU A 21 -1.23 24.00 15.99
N HIS A 22 -1.42 24.65 14.87
CA HIS A 22 -2.06 25.95 14.78
C HIS A 22 -3.58 25.76 14.67
N TRP A 23 -4.30 26.62 15.38
CA TRP A 23 -5.75 26.64 15.50
C TRP A 23 -6.27 27.97 14.98
N PHE A 24 -7.34 27.97 14.19
CA PHE A 24 -7.92 29.19 13.66
C PHE A 24 -8.79 29.88 14.71
N ASP A 25 -8.39 31.07 15.14
CA ASP A 25 -9.17 31.94 15.99
C ASP A 25 -10.00 32.91 15.14
N SER A 26 -11.32 32.74 15.16
CA SER A 26 -12.23 33.56 14.35
C SER A 26 -12.38 35.00 14.85
N LYS A 27 -12.06 35.29 16.12
CA LYS A 27 -12.12 36.65 16.68
C LYS A 27 -10.92 37.47 16.22
N LEU A 28 -9.75 36.85 16.17
CA LEU A 28 -8.52 37.47 15.70
C LEU A 28 -8.37 37.41 14.17
N GLY A 29 -9.08 36.48 13.51
CA GLY A 29 -8.87 36.21 12.09
C GLY A 29 -7.48 35.64 11.82
N ALA A 30 -6.96 34.85 12.75
CA ALA A 30 -5.57 34.41 12.77
C ALA A 30 -5.42 32.94 13.19
N TRP A 31 -4.36 32.30 12.72
CA TRP A 31 -3.93 30.97 13.14
C TRP A 31 -3.02 31.11 14.36
N ILE A 32 -3.41 30.53 15.49
CA ILE A 32 -2.73 30.64 16.77
C ILE A 32 -2.14 29.31 17.24
N THR A 33 -0.98 29.34 17.88
CA THR A 33 -0.34 28.18 18.51
C THR A 33 0.31 28.60 19.84
N TYR A 34 0.43 27.68 20.78
CA TYR A 34 1.14 27.92 22.04
C TYR A 34 2.62 27.55 21.90
N SER A 35 3.52 28.50 22.16
CA SER A 35 4.97 28.28 22.17
C SER A 35 5.46 28.07 23.60
N ASP A 36 5.96 26.86 23.90
CA ASP A 36 6.60 26.57 25.20
C ASP A 36 7.88 27.40 25.39
N ALA A 37 8.64 27.64 24.32
CA ALA A 37 9.88 28.40 24.37
C ALA A 37 9.64 29.87 24.75
N GLU A 38 8.57 30.48 24.21
CA GLU A 38 8.21 31.87 24.49
C GLU A 38 7.18 32.03 25.61
N LYS A 39 6.64 30.91 26.13
CA LYS A 39 5.57 30.84 27.14
C LYS A 39 4.35 31.71 26.82
N LYS A 40 4.00 31.83 25.54
CA LYS A 40 2.88 32.65 25.07
C LYS A 40 2.24 32.06 23.80
N TRP A 41 1.06 32.57 23.47
CA TRP A 41 0.43 32.30 22.19
C TRP A 41 1.06 33.14 21.09
N LEU A 42 1.35 32.50 19.96
CA LEU A 42 1.80 33.13 18.73
C LEU A 42 0.65 33.12 17.73
N GLY A 43 0.57 34.13 16.86
CA GLY A 43 -0.50 34.25 15.88
C GLY A 43 -0.01 34.67 14.51
N LEU A 44 -0.55 34.05 13.47
CA LEU A 44 -0.33 34.41 12.06
C LEU A 44 -1.67 34.84 11.45
N ASP A 45 -1.75 36.07 10.94
CA ASP A 45 -2.94 36.57 10.25
C ASP A 45 -3.34 35.62 9.11
N ALA A 46 -4.62 35.21 9.08
CA ALA A 46 -5.05 34.14 8.19
C ALA A 46 -5.13 34.55 6.70
N LYS A 47 -4.97 35.84 6.38
CA LYS A 47 -4.98 36.33 4.99
C LYS A 47 -3.59 36.68 4.49
N THR A 48 -2.76 37.25 5.36
CA THR A 48 -1.46 37.83 5.01
C THR A 48 -0.28 37.01 5.50
N GLY A 49 -0.48 36.11 6.48
CA GLY A 49 0.59 35.38 7.15
C GLY A 49 1.48 36.25 8.04
N ALA A 50 1.13 37.53 8.25
CA ALA A 50 1.87 38.42 9.12
C ALA A 50 1.67 38.04 10.60
N TRP A 51 2.70 38.21 11.43
CA TRP A 51 2.58 38.00 12.86
C TRP A 51 1.56 38.96 13.48
N VAL A 52 0.68 38.43 14.32
CA VAL A 52 -0.30 39.20 15.10
C VAL A 52 -0.11 38.94 16.58
N LYS A 53 -0.41 39.95 17.39
CA LYS A 53 -0.36 39.84 18.85
C LYS A 53 -1.53 38.99 19.34
N VAL A 54 -1.24 38.01 20.20
CA VAL A 54 -2.25 37.14 20.83
C VAL A 54 -2.15 37.29 22.34
N ASP A 55 -3.12 38.02 22.92
CA ASP A 55 -3.15 38.32 24.35
C ASP A 55 -4.00 37.30 25.11
N TYR A 56 -3.65 36.01 24.99
CA TYR A 56 -4.30 34.91 25.71
C TYR A 56 -3.39 34.30 26.78
N PRO A 57 -3.94 33.90 27.93
CA PRO A 57 -3.17 33.20 28.96
C PRO A 57 -2.79 31.78 28.49
N GLU A 58 -1.79 31.16 29.12
CA GLU A 58 -1.39 29.78 28.84
C GLU A 58 -2.54 28.76 28.97
N SER A 59 -3.49 29.03 29.87
CA SER A 59 -4.67 28.20 30.12
C SER A 59 -5.75 28.33 29.05
N HIS A 60 -5.59 29.22 28.07
CA HIS A 60 -6.54 29.35 26.97
C HIS A 60 -6.65 28.05 26.17
N THR A 61 -7.86 27.77 25.68
CA THR A 61 -8.14 26.64 24.79
C THR A 61 -8.83 27.16 23.53
N PRO A 62 -8.33 26.83 22.33
CA PRO A 62 -8.94 27.28 21.07
C PRO A 62 -10.17 26.44 20.66
N TRP A 63 -10.60 25.51 21.51
CA TRP A 63 -11.78 24.66 21.35
C TRP A 63 -12.73 24.85 22.54
N LYS A 64 -13.96 24.33 22.40
CA LYS A 64 -14.98 24.40 23.46
C LYS A 64 -14.88 23.25 24.45
N ILE A 65 -14.55 22.05 23.98
CA ILE A 65 -14.44 20.84 24.82
C ILE A 65 -13.19 20.07 24.40
N SER A 66 -12.27 19.82 25.35
CA SER A 66 -11.02 19.09 25.08
C SER A 66 -11.26 17.61 24.79
N PHE A 67 -12.11 16.95 25.59
CA PHE A 67 -12.50 15.55 25.47
C PHE A 67 -13.98 15.40 25.80
N ASP A 68 -14.77 14.86 24.87
CA ASP A 68 -16.21 14.63 24.99
C ASP A 68 -16.47 13.12 24.98
N ASP A 69 -16.84 12.59 26.15
CA ASP A 69 -17.17 11.19 26.41
C ASP A 69 -18.65 10.98 26.74
N ALA A 70 -19.51 12.00 26.56
CA ALA A 70 -20.93 11.94 26.91
C ALA A 70 -21.71 10.86 26.14
N ARG A 71 -21.18 10.39 25.01
CA ARG A 71 -21.74 9.30 24.19
C ARG A 71 -20.80 8.10 24.09
N ALA A 72 -19.99 7.84 25.12
CA ALA A 72 -19.07 6.70 25.15
C ALA A 72 -19.74 5.40 24.65
N PRO A 73 -19.11 4.65 23.73
CA PRO A 73 -17.72 4.78 23.26
C PRO A 73 -17.53 5.70 22.02
N PHE A 74 -18.47 6.61 21.71
CA PHE A 74 -18.27 7.63 20.69
C PHE A 74 -17.52 8.84 21.28
N TYR A 75 -16.19 8.79 21.21
CA TYR A 75 -15.31 9.81 21.77
C TYR A 75 -14.98 10.90 20.76
N GLN A 76 -15.04 12.16 21.18
CA GLN A 76 -14.65 13.32 20.36
C GLN A 76 -13.60 14.18 21.07
N TRP A 77 -12.75 14.86 20.31
CA TRP A 77 -11.64 15.63 20.84
C TRP A 77 -11.61 17.05 20.26
N PHE A 78 -11.28 18.04 21.09
CA PHE A 78 -11.12 19.44 20.68
C PHE A 78 -12.34 20.02 19.96
N LYS A 79 -13.54 19.62 20.38
CA LYS A 79 -14.82 19.95 19.74
C LYS A 79 -15.03 21.46 19.65
N GLY A 80 -15.39 21.92 18.45
CA GLY A 80 -15.58 23.34 18.16
C GLY A 80 -14.29 24.15 17.99
N GLY A 81 -13.11 23.51 18.13
CA GLY A 81 -11.85 24.11 17.70
C GLY A 81 -11.71 24.02 16.19
N LEU A 82 -11.23 25.10 15.58
CA LEU A 82 -11.01 25.15 14.14
C LEU A 82 -9.53 24.95 13.84
N THR A 83 -9.22 24.09 12.87
CA THR A 83 -7.85 23.85 12.38
C THR A 83 -7.90 23.39 10.91
N ASN A 84 -6.75 23.13 10.30
CA ASN A 84 -6.66 22.44 9.03
C ASN A 84 -5.34 21.65 8.99
N ALA A 85 -5.38 20.40 8.53
CA ALA A 85 -4.18 19.57 8.44
C ALA A 85 -3.19 20.14 7.42
N CYS A 86 -3.64 20.51 6.22
CA CYS A 86 -2.80 21.13 5.18
C CYS A 86 -2.15 22.44 5.67
N PHE A 87 -2.85 23.26 6.46
CA PHE A 87 -2.24 24.47 7.03
C PHE A 87 -1.04 24.11 7.91
N ASN A 88 -1.20 23.06 8.73
CA ASN A 88 -0.17 22.57 9.63
C ASN A 88 0.94 21.76 8.93
N GLU A 89 0.64 21.18 7.78
CA GLU A 89 1.56 20.35 7.00
C GLU A 89 2.37 21.19 5.98
N ALA A 90 1.81 22.29 5.47
CA ALA A 90 2.43 23.12 4.44
C ALA A 90 2.52 24.60 4.82
N ASP A 91 1.38 25.29 4.92
CA ASP A 91 1.30 26.76 4.96
C ASP A 91 2.11 27.38 6.11
N ARG A 92 1.95 26.86 7.34
CA ARG A 92 2.58 27.44 8.53
C ARG A 92 4.10 27.50 8.39
N HIS A 93 4.70 26.48 7.81
CA HIS A 93 6.16 26.38 7.71
C HIS A 93 6.70 27.43 6.74
N VAL A 94 6.00 27.68 5.64
CA VAL A 94 6.35 28.75 4.70
C VAL A 94 6.17 30.13 5.36
N MET A 95 5.05 30.34 6.07
CA MET A 95 4.76 31.59 6.79
C MET A 95 5.80 31.92 7.86
N THR A 96 6.31 30.90 8.56
CA THR A 96 7.34 31.07 9.61
C THR A 96 8.77 31.14 9.07
N GLY A 97 8.96 31.30 7.75
CA GLY A 97 10.28 31.54 7.16
C GLY A 97 11.04 30.30 6.68
N HIS A 98 10.44 29.11 6.73
CA HIS A 98 11.07 27.85 6.33
C HIS A 98 10.71 27.44 4.89
N GLY A 99 10.34 28.40 4.05
CA GLY A 99 9.81 28.12 2.71
C GLY A 99 10.79 27.45 1.75
N ASP A 100 12.08 27.74 1.89
CA ASP A 100 13.14 27.23 1.01
C ASP A 100 13.73 25.89 1.49
N GLU A 101 13.32 25.40 2.67
CA GLU A 101 13.68 24.07 3.15
C GLU A 101 13.07 22.98 2.28
N ILE A 102 13.77 21.84 2.17
CA ILE A 102 13.25 20.68 1.46
C ILE A 102 12.13 20.04 2.27
N ALA A 103 10.95 19.92 1.65
CA ALA A 103 9.83 19.15 2.17
C ALA A 103 9.99 17.66 1.85
N PHE A 104 10.34 17.36 0.59
CA PHE A 104 10.50 15.99 0.12
C PHE A 104 11.68 15.83 -0.85
N HIS A 105 12.37 14.69 -0.75
CA HIS A 105 13.11 14.10 -1.85
C HIS A 105 12.23 13.07 -2.53
N PHE A 106 12.10 13.14 -3.86
CA PHE A 106 11.46 12.11 -4.66
C PHE A 106 12.50 11.28 -5.39
N GLU A 107 12.27 9.97 -5.42
CA GLU A 107 13.07 9.00 -6.14
C GLU A 107 12.19 8.01 -6.92
N GLY A 108 12.35 7.99 -8.24
CA GLY A 108 11.67 7.04 -9.12
C GLY A 108 12.24 5.62 -9.02
N ASP A 109 11.52 4.65 -9.55
CA ASP A 109 11.88 3.23 -9.42
C ASP A 109 13.14 2.83 -10.22
N ARG A 110 13.26 3.31 -11.46
CA ARG A 110 14.35 2.99 -12.41
C ARG A 110 15.73 3.35 -11.88
N TRP A 111 16.74 2.53 -12.22
CA TRP A 111 18.08 2.60 -11.64
C TRP A 111 19.20 2.60 -12.68
N ASP A 112 20.15 3.53 -12.55
CA ASP A 112 21.39 3.53 -13.31
C ASP A 112 22.53 3.09 -12.39
N ALA A 113 23.02 1.87 -12.60
CA ALA A 113 24.07 1.26 -11.80
C ALA A 113 25.45 1.91 -12.00
N SER A 114 25.63 2.72 -13.06
CA SER A 114 26.90 3.42 -13.32
C SER A 114 27.06 4.72 -12.52
N LYS A 115 25.95 5.31 -12.04
CA LYS A 115 25.97 6.54 -11.23
C LYS A 115 26.75 6.35 -9.92
N ASN A 116 27.12 7.46 -9.28
CA ASN A 116 27.81 7.47 -7.98
C ASN A 116 29.07 6.58 -7.97
N ASN A 117 29.92 6.74 -8.98
CA ASN A 117 31.16 5.95 -9.16
C ASN A 117 30.90 4.43 -9.24
N GLY A 118 29.82 4.03 -9.91
CA GLY A 118 29.44 2.61 -10.04
C GLY A 118 28.77 2.01 -8.80
N LYS A 119 28.43 2.82 -7.78
CA LYS A 119 27.55 2.42 -6.67
C LYS A 119 26.07 2.49 -7.03
N GLY A 120 25.73 3.09 -8.17
CA GLY A 120 24.37 3.23 -8.66
C GLY A 120 23.60 4.40 -8.06
N GLY A 121 22.56 4.82 -8.77
CA GLY A 121 21.62 5.85 -8.34
C GLY A 121 20.35 5.84 -9.19
N PRO A 122 19.28 6.52 -8.72
CA PRO A 122 18.03 6.57 -9.46
C PRO A 122 18.18 7.30 -10.79
N VAL A 123 17.41 6.88 -11.80
CA VAL A 123 17.33 7.59 -13.09
C VAL A 123 16.67 8.95 -12.85
N THR A 124 15.52 8.93 -12.18
CA THR A 124 14.73 10.12 -11.82
C THR A 124 14.83 10.39 -10.32
N ALA A 125 15.36 11.56 -9.97
CA ALA A 125 15.30 12.07 -8.59
C ALA A 125 15.29 13.60 -8.60
N TYR A 126 14.51 14.18 -7.68
CA TYR A 126 14.44 15.63 -7.50
C TYR A 126 13.98 15.98 -6.08
N SER A 127 14.23 17.21 -5.66
CA SER A 127 13.85 17.70 -4.34
C SER A 127 12.80 18.81 -4.45
N ILE A 128 11.88 18.87 -3.51
CA ILE A 128 10.78 19.82 -3.48
C ILE A 128 10.91 20.68 -2.22
N THR A 129 11.01 21.99 -2.40
CA THR A 129 10.97 22.94 -1.28
C THR A 129 9.56 23.09 -0.72
N ARG A 130 9.41 23.59 0.50
CA ARG A 130 8.10 23.86 1.11
C ARG A 130 7.28 24.88 0.32
N LYS A 131 7.91 25.89 -0.29
CA LYS A 131 7.24 26.80 -1.24
C LYS A 131 6.74 26.07 -2.48
N LYS A 132 7.57 25.24 -3.12
CA LYS A 132 7.15 24.46 -4.29
C LYS A 132 6.01 23.51 -3.95
N LEU A 133 6.07 22.84 -2.80
CA LEU A 133 4.99 22.01 -2.29
C LEU A 133 3.69 22.83 -2.15
N LEU A 134 3.71 23.96 -1.44
CA LEU A 134 2.52 24.80 -1.25
C LEU A 134 1.96 25.35 -2.57
N PHE A 135 2.82 25.67 -3.54
CA PHE A 135 2.39 26.11 -4.86
C PHE A 135 1.65 25.00 -5.63
N GLU A 136 2.18 23.76 -5.65
CA GLU A 136 1.51 22.63 -6.29
C GLU A 136 0.21 22.24 -5.58
N ILE A 137 0.18 22.29 -4.24
CA ILE A 137 -1.04 22.10 -3.44
C ILE A 137 -2.10 23.14 -3.83
N ALA A 138 -1.72 24.41 -3.95
CA ALA A 138 -2.63 25.48 -4.34
C ALA A 138 -3.19 25.26 -5.76
N LYS A 139 -2.36 24.79 -6.70
CA LYS A 139 -2.80 24.41 -8.05
C LYS A 139 -3.80 23.26 -7.99
N CYS A 140 -3.50 22.18 -7.29
CA CYS A 140 -4.40 21.05 -7.10
C CYS A 140 -5.74 21.48 -6.48
N ALA A 141 -5.73 22.34 -5.44
CA ALA A 141 -6.93 22.87 -4.82
C ALA A 141 -7.79 23.67 -5.84
N LEU A 142 -7.19 24.54 -6.65
CA LEU A 142 -7.90 25.26 -7.70
C LEU A 142 -8.48 24.33 -8.77
N VAL A 143 -7.74 23.27 -9.16
CA VAL A 143 -8.25 22.24 -10.08
C VAL A 143 -9.50 21.57 -9.51
N LEU A 144 -9.46 21.14 -8.25
CA LEU A 144 -10.61 20.50 -7.59
C LEU A 144 -11.81 21.45 -7.49
N LYS A 145 -11.56 22.71 -7.12
CA LYS A 145 -12.59 23.76 -7.08
C LYS A 145 -13.17 24.05 -8.47
N GLY A 146 -12.34 24.06 -9.51
CA GLY A 146 -12.75 24.23 -10.91
C GLY A 146 -13.59 23.07 -11.44
N LEU A 147 -13.50 21.88 -10.82
CA LEU A 147 -14.42 20.76 -11.06
C LEU A 147 -15.70 20.85 -10.20
N GLY A 148 -15.88 21.91 -9.42
CA GLY A 148 -17.02 22.11 -8.53
C GLY A 148 -16.98 21.24 -7.28
N LEU A 149 -15.80 20.96 -6.74
CA LEU A 149 -15.63 20.27 -5.46
C LEU A 149 -15.30 21.26 -4.34
N GLY A 150 -15.72 20.97 -3.11
CA GLY A 150 -15.39 21.73 -1.91
C GLY A 150 -15.65 20.92 -0.63
N LYS A 151 -15.85 21.64 0.49
CA LYS A 151 -16.04 21.04 1.82
C LYS A 151 -17.12 19.95 1.82
N GLY A 152 -16.75 18.73 2.21
CA GLY A 152 -17.64 17.57 2.32
C GLY A 152 -17.87 16.77 1.03
N ASP A 153 -17.30 17.19 -0.10
CA ASP A 153 -17.21 16.34 -1.29
C ASP A 153 -16.24 15.19 -1.06
N ARG A 154 -16.45 14.08 -1.78
CA ARG A 154 -15.59 12.90 -1.72
C ARG A 154 -14.89 12.65 -3.04
N ILE A 155 -13.62 12.26 -2.95
CA ILE A 155 -12.84 11.80 -4.10
C ILE A 155 -12.13 10.47 -3.78
N CYS A 156 -11.78 9.75 -4.84
CA CYS A 156 -10.98 8.54 -4.74
C CYS A 156 -9.64 8.74 -5.47
N LEU A 157 -8.53 8.38 -4.83
CA LEU A 157 -7.20 8.38 -5.46
C LEU A 157 -6.78 6.94 -5.73
N ASN A 158 -6.36 6.64 -6.96
CA ASN A 158 -5.71 5.39 -7.33
C ASN A 158 -4.44 5.73 -8.12
N MET A 159 -3.37 6.05 -7.40
CA MET A 159 -2.09 6.50 -7.92
C MET A 159 -0.94 5.72 -7.26
N PRO A 160 0.21 5.60 -7.93
CA PRO A 160 1.45 5.13 -7.31
C PRO A 160 2.01 6.17 -6.33
N SER A 161 3.00 5.77 -5.53
CA SER A 161 3.72 6.65 -4.59
C SER A 161 4.60 7.68 -5.32
N ILE A 162 3.95 8.72 -5.86
CA ILE A 162 4.54 9.86 -6.57
C ILE A 162 4.09 11.18 -5.95
N MET A 163 4.82 12.27 -6.23
CA MET A 163 4.58 13.55 -5.59
C MET A 163 3.23 14.18 -5.93
N GLU A 164 2.72 13.95 -7.14
CA GLU A 164 1.39 14.39 -7.57
C GLU A 164 0.28 13.85 -6.67
N GLN A 165 0.42 12.61 -6.17
CA GLN A 165 -0.54 12.07 -5.21
C GLN A 165 -0.55 12.87 -3.92
N ILE A 166 0.63 13.26 -3.41
CA ILE A 166 0.75 14.09 -2.22
C ILE A 166 0.10 15.46 -2.46
N TYR A 167 0.42 16.11 -3.59
CA TYR A 167 -0.16 17.42 -3.94
C TYR A 167 -1.69 17.41 -3.96
N TYR A 168 -2.30 16.38 -4.54
CA TYR A 168 -3.76 16.24 -4.55
C TYR A 168 -4.34 15.92 -3.17
N THR A 169 -3.71 15.04 -2.38
CA THR A 169 -4.20 14.75 -1.01
C THR A 169 -4.17 15.99 -0.13
N GLU A 170 -3.10 16.77 -0.19
CA GLU A 170 -2.97 18.04 0.54
C GLU A 170 -3.95 19.10 0.01
N GLY A 171 -4.17 19.14 -1.32
CA GLY A 171 -5.22 19.98 -1.93
C GLY A 171 -6.63 19.62 -1.44
N CYS A 172 -6.92 18.35 -1.19
CA CYS A 172 -8.17 17.92 -0.58
C CYS A 172 -8.30 18.39 0.87
N LYS A 173 -7.26 18.18 1.69
CA LYS A 173 -7.20 18.66 3.07
C LYS A 173 -7.40 20.16 3.16
N ARG A 174 -6.78 20.93 2.26
CA ARG A 174 -6.90 22.40 2.16
C ARG A 174 -8.35 22.88 2.01
N LEU A 175 -9.16 22.14 1.25
CA LEU A 175 -10.54 22.50 0.91
C LEU A 175 -11.60 21.82 1.80
N GLY A 176 -11.20 20.89 2.68
CA GLY A 176 -12.13 20.03 3.39
C GLY A 176 -12.83 18.99 2.50
N ILE A 177 -12.20 18.60 1.39
CA ILE A 177 -12.62 17.46 0.57
C ILE A 177 -12.13 16.19 1.25
N ILE A 178 -13.04 15.23 1.44
CA ILE A 178 -12.74 13.96 2.12
C ILE A 178 -12.23 12.97 1.07
N TYR A 179 -10.98 12.55 1.18
CA TYR A 179 -10.40 11.61 0.21
C TYR A 179 -10.32 10.18 0.76
N THR A 180 -10.27 9.21 -0.16
CA THR A 180 -9.82 7.84 0.12
C THR A 180 -8.71 7.48 -0.85
N ALA A 181 -7.55 7.06 -0.32
CA ALA A 181 -6.45 6.56 -1.12
C ALA A 181 -6.55 5.03 -1.28
N VAL A 182 -6.54 4.55 -2.52
CA VAL A 182 -6.70 3.14 -2.87
C VAL A 182 -5.43 2.64 -3.54
N PHE A 183 -4.72 1.77 -2.82
CA PHE A 183 -3.47 1.14 -3.27
C PHE A 183 -3.63 0.44 -4.62
N GLY A 184 -2.64 0.62 -5.51
CA GLY A 184 -2.60 0.08 -6.88
C GLY A 184 -2.39 -1.43 -6.99
N GLY A 185 -2.32 -2.18 -5.88
CA GLY A 185 -2.27 -3.65 -5.89
C GLY A 185 -3.62 -4.35 -5.72
N PHE A 186 -4.70 -3.60 -5.49
CA PHE A 186 -6.06 -4.14 -5.39
C PHE A 186 -6.71 -4.30 -6.76
N SER A 187 -7.72 -5.17 -6.87
CA SER A 187 -8.49 -5.33 -8.11
C SER A 187 -9.28 -4.09 -8.51
N ASP A 188 -9.62 -4.01 -9.80
CA ASP A 188 -10.59 -3.07 -10.36
C ASP A 188 -11.95 -3.15 -9.65
N LYS A 189 -12.41 -4.35 -9.28
CA LYS A 189 -13.63 -4.54 -8.47
C LYS A 189 -13.50 -3.88 -7.10
N THR A 190 -12.37 -4.08 -6.41
CA THR A 190 -12.14 -3.46 -5.10
C THR A 190 -12.10 -1.95 -5.21
N LEU A 191 -11.48 -1.41 -6.26
CA LEU A 191 -11.52 0.03 -6.54
C LEU A 191 -12.96 0.51 -6.80
N SER A 192 -13.74 -0.24 -7.58
CA SER A 192 -15.15 0.04 -7.85
C SER A 192 -15.99 0.12 -6.57
N ASP A 193 -15.86 -0.86 -5.67
CA ASP A 193 -16.58 -0.88 -4.40
C ASP A 193 -16.24 0.34 -3.54
N ARG A 194 -14.96 0.70 -3.48
CA ARG A 194 -14.49 1.85 -2.71
C ARG A 194 -14.96 3.19 -3.28
N ILE A 195 -14.97 3.34 -4.62
CA ILE A 195 -15.51 4.53 -5.29
C ILE A 195 -16.99 4.72 -4.94
N HIS A 196 -17.78 3.64 -5.01
CA HIS A 196 -19.20 3.73 -4.72
C HIS A 196 -19.49 3.96 -3.24
N ASN A 197 -18.88 3.19 -2.33
CA ASN A 197 -19.09 3.34 -0.89
C ASN A 197 -18.61 4.72 -0.37
N ALA A 198 -17.57 5.29 -0.97
CA ALA A 198 -17.15 6.65 -0.71
C ALA A 198 -18.17 7.72 -1.16
N GLY A 199 -19.04 7.38 -2.12
CA GLY A 199 -19.80 8.38 -2.87
C GLY A 199 -18.87 9.37 -3.58
N ALA A 200 -17.75 8.88 -4.12
CA ALA A 200 -16.74 9.70 -4.76
C ALA A 200 -17.23 10.18 -6.13
N SER A 201 -17.21 11.49 -6.36
CA SER A 201 -17.67 12.06 -7.64
C SER A 201 -16.53 12.20 -8.67
N VAL A 202 -15.28 12.21 -8.21
CA VAL A 202 -14.07 12.31 -9.05
C VAL A 202 -13.07 11.24 -8.63
N VAL A 203 -12.41 10.65 -9.62
CA VAL A 203 -11.24 9.77 -9.42
C VAL A 203 -9.99 10.49 -9.90
N ILE A 204 -8.89 10.34 -9.17
CA ILE A 204 -7.57 10.84 -9.59
C ILE A 204 -6.65 9.63 -9.71
N THR A 205 -6.06 9.44 -10.88
CA THR A 205 -5.20 8.31 -11.23
C THR A 205 -4.00 8.76 -12.07
N SER A 206 -3.10 7.85 -12.43
CA SER A 206 -2.04 8.08 -13.41
C SER A 206 -2.23 7.18 -14.63
N ASP A 207 -1.57 7.53 -15.74
CA ASP A 207 -1.40 6.63 -16.87
C ASP A 207 -0.78 5.29 -16.41
N GLY A 208 0.29 5.35 -15.63
CA GLY A 208 0.96 4.20 -15.02
C GLY A 208 1.95 4.57 -13.92
N SER A 209 2.81 3.61 -13.60
CA SER A 209 3.96 3.73 -12.69
C SER A 209 5.13 2.93 -13.24
N TYR A 210 6.36 3.25 -12.82
CA TYR A 210 7.47 2.32 -12.97
C TYR A 210 7.56 1.42 -11.74
N ARG A 211 7.59 0.10 -11.96
CA ARG A 211 7.82 -0.89 -10.91
C ARG A 211 8.83 -1.93 -11.37
N ASN A 212 9.97 -1.98 -10.69
CA ASN A 212 11.09 -2.84 -11.01
C ASN A 212 11.58 -2.63 -12.47
N ALA A 213 11.73 -1.38 -12.90
CA ALA A 213 12.08 -0.92 -14.24
C ALA A 213 11.10 -1.37 -15.34
N GLN A 214 9.82 -1.55 -14.99
CA GLN A 214 8.76 -1.90 -15.94
C GLN A 214 7.57 -0.97 -15.79
N VAL A 215 6.93 -0.61 -16.90
CA VAL A 215 5.67 0.13 -16.87
C VAL A 215 4.56 -0.76 -16.32
N ALA A 216 3.91 -0.31 -15.25
CA ALA A 216 2.70 -0.89 -14.71
C ALA A 216 1.52 0.07 -14.98
N PRO A 217 0.57 -0.27 -15.86
CA PRO A 217 -0.58 0.59 -16.15
C PRO A 217 -1.46 0.80 -14.92
N PHE A 218 -1.99 2.02 -14.74
CA PHE A 218 -2.90 2.34 -13.63
C PHE A 218 -4.31 2.63 -14.13
N LYS A 219 -4.47 3.64 -14.99
CA LYS A 219 -5.78 4.05 -15.50
C LYS A 219 -6.52 2.90 -16.17
N GLU A 220 -5.91 2.26 -17.16
CA GLU A 220 -6.55 1.23 -17.98
C GLU A 220 -6.81 -0.05 -17.18
N ASP A 221 -5.87 -0.42 -16.31
CA ASP A 221 -5.94 -1.68 -15.58
C ASP A 221 -6.85 -1.64 -14.36
N TYR A 222 -7.03 -0.45 -13.75
CA TYR A 222 -7.85 -0.30 -12.56
C TYR A 222 -9.02 0.65 -12.79
N THR A 223 -8.76 1.93 -13.08
CA THR A 223 -9.79 2.97 -13.05
C THR A 223 -10.86 2.78 -14.13
N ASP A 224 -10.45 2.51 -15.38
CA ASP A 224 -11.41 2.31 -16.48
C ASP A 224 -12.25 1.07 -16.24
N LYS A 225 -11.62 -0.07 -15.91
CA LYS A 225 -12.35 -1.31 -15.63
C LYS A 225 -13.29 -1.15 -14.43
N ALA A 226 -12.87 -0.48 -13.36
CA ALA A 226 -13.69 -0.21 -12.18
C ALA A 226 -14.96 0.59 -12.49
N LEU A 227 -14.85 1.58 -13.39
CA LEU A 227 -15.96 2.45 -13.77
C LEU A 227 -16.86 1.84 -14.85
N ASP A 228 -16.27 1.10 -15.80
CA ASP A 228 -16.97 0.62 -16.99
C ASP A 228 -17.62 -0.75 -16.76
N ASN A 229 -16.96 -1.67 -16.06
CA ASN A 229 -17.43 -3.05 -15.92
C ASN A 229 -18.48 -3.22 -14.81
N TYR A 230 -18.43 -2.37 -13.77
CA TYR A 230 -19.23 -2.54 -12.55
C TYR A 230 -20.24 -1.41 -12.34
N ILE A 231 -21.41 -1.77 -11.83
CA ILE A 231 -22.44 -0.83 -11.38
C ILE A 231 -22.83 -1.13 -9.93
N PRO A 232 -23.29 -0.12 -9.16
CA PRO A 232 -23.86 -0.36 -7.84
C PRO A 232 -25.01 -1.36 -7.87
N LEU A 233 -25.08 -2.26 -6.90
CA LEU A 233 -26.17 -3.23 -6.80
C LEU A 233 -27.54 -2.55 -6.71
N GLU A 234 -27.64 -1.49 -5.90
CA GLU A 234 -28.86 -0.68 -5.76
C GLU A 234 -29.30 -0.06 -7.10
N THR A 235 -28.35 0.39 -7.92
CA THR A 235 -28.64 0.95 -9.24
C THR A 235 -29.09 -0.16 -10.19
N ALA A 236 -28.46 -1.33 -10.14
CA ALA A 236 -28.86 -2.48 -10.95
C ALA A 236 -30.27 -2.96 -10.62
N LEU A 237 -30.62 -3.04 -9.33
CA LEU A 237 -31.96 -3.38 -8.86
C LEU A 237 -32.98 -2.34 -9.31
N ALA A 238 -32.73 -1.05 -9.08
CA ALA A 238 -33.64 0.02 -9.47
C ALA A 238 -33.89 0.07 -10.98
N LEU A 239 -32.85 -0.10 -11.80
CA LEU A 239 -32.97 -0.17 -13.26
C LEU A 239 -33.79 -1.40 -13.69
N THR A 240 -33.53 -2.55 -13.06
CA THR A 240 -34.24 -3.79 -13.34
C THR A 240 -35.71 -3.65 -12.98
N GLU A 241 -36.05 -3.21 -11.78
CA GLU A 241 -37.42 -2.99 -11.31
C GLU A 241 -38.19 -2.01 -12.20
N LYS A 242 -37.58 -0.84 -12.48
CA LYS A 242 -38.16 0.16 -13.38
C LYS A 242 -38.48 -0.47 -14.72
N LYS A 243 -37.56 -1.27 -15.27
CA LYS A 243 -37.76 -1.88 -16.58
C LYS A 243 -38.80 -2.98 -16.57
N LEU A 244 -38.80 -3.87 -15.58
CA LEU A 244 -39.81 -4.90 -15.39
C LEU A 244 -41.22 -4.30 -15.29
N GLY A 245 -41.36 -3.16 -14.62
CA GLY A 245 -42.60 -2.39 -14.52
C GLY A 245 -43.17 -1.95 -15.88
N THR A 246 -42.31 -1.70 -16.87
CA THR A 246 -42.74 -1.33 -18.24
C THR A 246 -43.24 -2.51 -19.08
N LEU A 247 -42.95 -3.76 -18.69
CA LEU A 247 -43.20 -4.94 -19.52
C LEU A 247 -44.59 -5.56 -19.39
N LYS A 248 -45.53 -4.91 -18.66
CA LYS A 248 -46.89 -5.44 -18.38
C LYS A 248 -46.88 -6.87 -17.79
N MET A 249 -45.84 -7.23 -17.05
CA MET A 249 -45.69 -8.54 -16.40
C MET A 249 -46.39 -8.56 -15.03
N PRO A 250 -46.95 -9.68 -14.54
CA PRO A 250 -47.53 -9.76 -13.20
C PRO A 250 -46.53 -9.37 -12.09
N LYS A 251 -46.97 -8.55 -11.12
CA LYS A 251 -46.12 -8.04 -10.02
C LYS A 251 -45.41 -9.16 -9.23
N ALA A 252 -46.07 -10.29 -9.01
CA ALA A 252 -45.48 -11.44 -8.32
C ALA A 252 -44.25 -12.02 -9.05
N GLN A 253 -44.28 -12.02 -10.39
CA GLN A 253 -43.15 -12.49 -11.19
C GLN A 253 -42.02 -11.46 -11.21
N GLN A 254 -42.36 -10.16 -11.22
CA GLN A 254 -41.36 -9.08 -11.09
C GLN A 254 -40.62 -9.21 -9.76
N ALA A 255 -41.36 -9.32 -8.66
CA ALA A 255 -40.81 -9.49 -7.32
C ALA A 255 -39.93 -10.74 -7.20
N ARG A 256 -40.29 -11.85 -7.86
CA ARG A 256 -39.47 -13.06 -7.84
C ARG A 256 -38.13 -12.89 -8.57
N ILE A 257 -38.08 -12.14 -9.67
CA ILE A 257 -36.82 -11.81 -10.35
C ILE A 257 -35.96 -10.93 -9.46
N THR A 258 -36.51 -9.85 -8.90
CA THR A 258 -35.77 -8.97 -8.00
C THR A 258 -35.28 -9.69 -6.74
N ALA A 259 -36.14 -10.50 -6.12
CA ALA A 259 -35.78 -11.29 -4.93
C ALA A 259 -34.65 -12.29 -5.22
N ARG A 260 -34.61 -12.86 -6.44
CA ARG A 260 -33.50 -13.72 -6.84
C ARG A 260 -32.19 -12.94 -6.96
N ILE A 261 -32.21 -11.77 -7.60
CA ILE A 261 -31.02 -10.90 -7.68
C ILE A 261 -30.53 -10.53 -6.27
N GLN A 262 -31.44 -10.15 -5.37
CA GLN A 262 -31.11 -9.82 -3.98
C GLN A 262 -30.54 -11.03 -3.22
N SER A 263 -31.08 -12.23 -3.45
CA SER A 263 -30.57 -13.46 -2.83
C SER A 263 -29.18 -13.83 -3.33
N ASP A 264 -28.92 -13.68 -4.63
CA ASP A 264 -27.67 -14.09 -5.26
C ASP A 264 -26.55 -13.05 -5.03
N LEU A 265 -26.90 -11.76 -4.94
CA LEU A 265 -25.93 -10.65 -4.96
C LEU A 265 -26.04 -9.68 -3.77
N GLY A 266 -26.95 -9.91 -2.81
CA GLY A 266 -27.31 -8.93 -1.75
C GLY A 266 -26.18 -8.47 -0.82
N GLU A 267 -25.04 -9.16 -0.84
CA GLU A 267 -23.86 -8.82 -0.04
C GLU A 267 -22.84 -7.97 -0.81
N GLU A 268 -22.96 -7.87 -2.13
CA GLU A 268 -22.06 -7.13 -3.01
C GLU A 268 -22.34 -5.62 -3.00
N ILE A 269 -21.30 -4.81 -3.10
CA ILE A 269 -21.41 -3.34 -3.20
C ILE A 269 -21.60 -2.96 -4.68
N THR A 270 -20.69 -3.43 -5.53
CA THR A 270 -20.79 -3.30 -6.98
C THR A 270 -20.72 -4.65 -7.67
N VAL A 271 -21.42 -4.78 -8.79
CA VAL A 271 -21.58 -6.05 -9.51
C VAL A 271 -21.32 -5.86 -11.00
N GLU A 272 -20.88 -6.93 -11.67
CA GLU A 272 -20.88 -6.93 -13.14
C GLU A 272 -22.32 -7.00 -13.63
N ARG A 273 -22.60 -6.37 -14.77
CA ARG A 273 -23.93 -6.46 -15.40
C ARG A 273 -24.31 -7.91 -15.74
N ALA A 274 -23.30 -8.74 -16.03
CA ALA A 274 -23.47 -10.16 -16.30
C ALA A 274 -23.97 -10.95 -15.06
N ASP A 275 -23.55 -10.57 -13.85
CA ASP A 275 -24.01 -11.21 -12.59
C ASP A 275 -25.52 -11.06 -12.42
N VAL A 276 -26.02 -9.85 -12.68
CA VAL A 276 -27.46 -9.54 -12.65
C VAL A 276 -28.20 -10.34 -13.72
N MET A 277 -27.65 -10.39 -14.95
CA MET A 277 -28.27 -11.14 -16.05
C MET A 277 -28.29 -12.65 -15.80
N ARG A 278 -27.30 -13.22 -15.11
CA ARG A 278 -27.31 -14.62 -14.66
C ARG A 278 -28.46 -14.87 -13.69
N SER A 279 -28.60 -14.03 -12.67
CA SER A 279 -29.66 -14.10 -11.67
C SER A 279 -31.05 -14.00 -12.32
N VAL A 280 -31.22 -13.07 -13.26
CA VAL A 280 -32.43 -12.94 -14.10
C VAL A 280 -32.68 -14.20 -14.92
N GLY A 281 -31.64 -14.76 -15.53
CA GLY A 281 -31.72 -15.98 -16.33
C GLY A 281 -32.24 -17.18 -15.51
N LEU A 282 -31.71 -17.36 -14.30
CA LEU A 282 -32.13 -18.39 -13.34
C LEU A 282 -33.58 -18.18 -12.89
N ALA A 283 -33.93 -16.96 -12.48
CA ALA A 283 -35.31 -16.63 -12.10
C ALA A 283 -36.31 -16.94 -13.23
N LEU A 284 -35.99 -16.57 -14.47
CA LEU A 284 -36.83 -16.85 -15.64
C LEU A 284 -36.94 -18.35 -15.96
N SER A 285 -35.93 -19.16 -15.63
CA SER A 285 -35.98 -20.61 -15.84
C SER A 285 -37.01 -21.28 -14.92
N GLU A 286 -37.16 -20.78 -13.70
CA GLU A 286 -38.12 -21.27 -12.70
C GLU A 286 -39.55 -20.80 -12.95
N LEU A 287 -39.73 -19.69 -13.68
CA LEU A 287 -41.04 -19.15 -14.03
C LEU A 287 -41.68 -19.97 -15.18
N LYS A 288 -42.45 -21.00 -14.82
CA LYS A 288 -43.13 -21.89 -15.79
C LYS A 288 -44.27 -21.22 -16.57
N LEU A 289 -44.83 -20.12 -16.06
CA LEU A 289 -46.02 -19.45 -16.61
C LEU A 289 -45.73 -18.37 -17.67
N LEU A 290 -44.46 -18.07 -17.97
CA LEU A 290 -44.07 -17.09 -18.99
C LEU A 290 -43.76 -17.77 -20.32
N SER A 291 -44.25 -17.21 -21.43
CA SER A 291 -43.90 -17.69 -22.78
C SER A 291 -42.42 -17.44 -23.10
N ILE A 292 -41.88 -18.21 -24.05
CA ILE A 292 -40.49 -18.04 -24.54
C ILE A 292 -40.26 -16.59 -25.04
N LYS A 293 -41.25 -16.03 -25.74
CA LYS A 293 -41.20 -14.65 -26.26
C LYS A 293 -41.11 -13.62 -25.14
N GLU A 294 -41.87 -13.80 -24.06
CA GLU A 294 -41.82 -12.90 -22.89
C GLU A 294 -40.51 -13.01 -22.14
N LYS A 295 -40.00 -14.23 -21.91
CA LYS A 295 -38.69 -14.44 -21.26
C LYS A 295 -37.56 -13.78 -22.06
N SER A 296 -37.57 -13.94 -23.38
CA SER A 296 -36.61 -13.30 -24.28
C SER A 296 -36.69 -11.77 -24.23
N ARG A 297 -37.91 -11.21 -24.23
CA ARG A 297 -38.15 -9.78 -24.09
C ARG A 297 -37.63 -9.24 -22.76
N VAL A 298 -37.91 -9.90 -21.64
CA VAL A 298 -37.38 -9.51 -20.32
C VAL A 298 -35.86 -9.45 -20.34
N ARG A 299 -35.19 -10.50 -20.82
CA ARG A 299 -33.72 -10.53 -20.90
C ARG A 299 -33.16 -9.36 -21.70
N THR A 300 -33.73 -9.11 -22.88
CA THR A 300 -33.27 -8.07 -23.80
C THR A 300 -33.41 -6.68 -23.18
N GLU A 301 -34.58 -6.42 -22.59
CA GLU A 301 -34.93 -5.11 -22.05
C GLU A 301 -34.17 -4.80 -20.75
N VAL A 302 -33.98 -5.79 -19.87
CA VAL A 302 -33.13 -5.63 -18.68
C VAL A 302 -31.68 -5.41 -19.09
N ALA A 303 -31.14 -6.21 -20.01
CA ALA A 303 -29.76 -6.03 -20.50
C ALA A 303 -29.53 -4.63 -21.06
N ARG A 304 -30.43 -4.12 -21.91
CA ARG A 304 -30.35 -2.74 -22.43
C ARG A 304 -30.35 -1.71 -21.31
N SER A 305 -31.21 -1.89 -20.30
CA SER A 305 -31.28 -0.96 -19.17
C SER A 305 -30.02 -0.95 -18.32
N LEU A 306 -29.40 -2.12 -18.09
CA LEU A 306 -28.16 -2.23 -17.32
C LEU A 306 -26.97 -1.62 -18.07
N VAL A 307 -26.87 -1.82 -19.39
CA VAL A 307 -25.82 -1.21 -20.22
C VAL A 307 -25.96 0.32 -20.24
N ALA A 308 -27.19 0.84 -20.27
CA ALA A 308 -27.49 2.26 -20.21
C ALA A 308 -27.45 2.87 -18.80
N ALA A 309 -26.83 2.19 -17.81
CA ALA A 309 -26.68 2.72 -16.46
C ALA A 309 -25.93 4.07 -16.48
N PRO A 310 -26.30 5.01 -15.59
CA PRO A 310 -25.68 6.33 -15.55
C PRO A 310 -24.19 6.26 -15.19
N ALA A 311 -23.44 7.28 -15.63
CA ALA A 311 -22.05 7.45 -15.22
C ALA A 311 -21.96 7.62 -13.70
N ARG A 312 -20.97 6.95 -13.09
CA ARG A 312 -20.77 6.95 -11.63
C ARG A 312 -19.93 8.12 -11.15
N VAL A 313 -19.09 8.67 -12.02
CA VAL A 313 -18.16 9.77 -11.71
C VAL A 313 -18.29 10.85 -12.77
N LYS A 314 -18.12 12.11 -12.36
CA LYS A 314 -18.22 13.28 -13.26
C LYS A 314 -16.94 13.53 -14.05
N ALA A 315 -15.80 13.13 -13.49
CA ALA A 315 -14.50 13.30 -14.11
C ALA A 315 -13.46 12.31 -13.55
N VAL A 316 -12.45 12.01 -14.37
CA VAL A 316 -11.24 11.32 -13.97
C VAL A 316 -10.06 12.25 -14.28
N ILE A 317 -9.25 12.57 -13.28
CA ILE A 317 -8.00 13.31 -13.47
C ILE A 317 -6.88 12.29 -13.69
N VAL A 318 -6.15 12.40 -14.80
CA VAL A 318 -5.07 11.47 -15.16
C VAL A 318 -3.73 12.19 -15.12
N VAL A 319 -2.83 11.77 -14.24
CA VAL A 319 -1.43 12.21 -14.21
C VAL A 319 -0.68 11.51 -15.34
N LYS A 320 0.07 12.27 -16.13
CA LYS A 320 0.99 11.72 -17.14
C LYS A 320 2.34 11.48 -16.46
N HIS A 321 2.61 10.25 -16.04
CA HIS A 321 3.80 9.89 -15.28
C HIS A 321 4.73 9.00 -16.11
N THR A 322 4.22 7.91 -16.67
CA THR A 322 4.99 6.98 -17.51
C THR A 322 4.99 7.40 -18.98
N GLY A 323 3.98 8.17 -19.43
CA GLY A 323 3.96 8.77 -20.76
C GLY A 323 3.59 7.85 -21.92
N GLN A 324 3.26 6.59 -21.64
CA GLN A 324 2.75 5.60 -22.58
C GLN A 324 1.41 6.03 -23.19
N GLU A 325 1.11 5.46 -24.37
CA GLU A 325 -0.21 5.60 -24.96
C GLU A 325 -1.26 4.89 -24.11
N ILE A 326 -2.39 5.58 -23.88
CA ILE A 326 -3.51 5.08 -23.09
C ILE A 326 -4.84 5.38 -23.79
N GLY A 327 -5.83 4.52 -23.55
CA GLY A 327 -7.24 4.79 -23.86
C GLY A 327 -7.73 6.02 -23.09
N PHE A 328 -8.17 7.05 -23.82
CA PHE A 328 -8.61 8.32 -23.25
C PHE A 328 -10.05 8.65 -23.63
N ARG A 329 -10.93 8.70 -22.63
CA ARG A 329 -12.36 8.95 -22.76
C ARG A 329 -12.68 10.43 -22.58
N LYS A 330 -12.78 11.15 -23.70
CA LYS A 330 -12.97 12.62 -23.73
C LYS A 330 -14.17 13.12 -22.91
N GLU A 331 -15.17 12.27 -22.68
CA GLU A 331 -16.36 12.58 -21.90
C GLU A 331 -16.09 12.73 -20.39
N ARG A 332 -15.04 12.11 -19.85
CA ARG A 332 -14.74 12.13 -18.40
C ARG A 332 -13.27 12.39 -18.06
N ASP A 333 -12.34 11.94 -18.89
CA ASP A 333 -10.91 11.98 -18.61
C ASP A 333 -10.35 13.37 -18.89
N LYS A 334 -9.51 13.85 -17.97
CA LYS A 334 -8.83 15.15 -18.07
C LYS A 334 -7.38 14.98 -17.63
N TRP A 335 -6.45 15.49 -18.43
CA TRP A 335 -5.04 15.48 -18.08
C TRP A 335 -4.75 16.42 -16.91
N SER A 336 -4.07 15.90 -15.88
CA SER A 336 -3.68 16.65 -14.69
C SER A 336 -2.82 17.87 -15.06
N HIS A 337 -1.79 17.69 -15.90
CA HIS A 337 -0.87 18.77 -16.26
C HIS A 337 -1.55 19.94 -16.99
N GLU A 338 -2.57 19.67 -17.83
CA GLU A 338 -3.37 20.72 -18.48
C GLU A 338 -4.23 21.50 -17.48
N LEU A 339 -4.83 20.80 -16.51
CA LEU A 339 -5.62 21.41 -15.44
C LEU A 339 -4.73 22.26 -14.53
N LEU A 340 -3.57 21.72 -14.14
CA LEU A 340 -2.58 22.40 -13.31
C LEU A 340 -2.00 23.65 -14.00
N ALA A 341 -1.75 23.60 -15.31
CA ALA A 341 -1.29 24.76 -16.07
C ALA A 341 -2.33 25.90 -16.12
N LYS A 342 -3.63 25.57 -16.09
CA LYS A 342 -4.71 26.57 -15.98
C LYS A 342 -4.74 27.18 -14.57
N ALA A 343 -4.66 26.34 -13.54
CA ALA A 343 -4.62 26.79 -12.14
C ALA A 343 -3.40 27.67 -11.85
N GLU A 344 -2.25 27.35 -12.43
CA GLU A 344 -1.03 28.17 -12.33
C GLU A 344 -1.23 29.58 -12.88
N LYS A 345 -1.82 29.70 -14.08
CA LYS A 345 -2.15 31.01 -14.67
C LYS A 345 -3.11 31.80 -13.79
N GLU A 346 -4.07 31.12 -13.15
CA GLU A 346 -5.00 31.73 -12.19
C GLU A 346 -4.27 32.25 -10.94
N ILE A 347 -3.31 31.50 -10.39
CA ILE A 347 -2.48 31.95 -9.27
C ILE A 347 -1.67 33.20 -9.66
N PHE A 348 -0.98 33.19 -10.80
CA PHE A 348 -0.20 34.36 -11.22
C PHE A 348 -1.08 35.58 -11.50
N SER A 349 -2.29 35.37 -12.04
CA SER A 349 -3.27 36.44 -12.24
C SER A 349 -3.78 37.01 -10.91
N GLY A 350 -4.09 36.15 -9.94
CA GLY A 350 -4.47 36.53 -8.58
C GLY A 350 -3.36 37.30 -7.87
N ALA A 351 -2.12 36.81 -7.93
CA ALA A 351 -0.95 37.45 -7.35
C ALA A 351 -0.76 38.88 -7.89
N ARG A 352 -0.84 39.08 -9.22
CA ARG A 352 -0.72 40.41 -9.83
C ARG A 352 -1.84 41.36 -9.38
N LYS A 353 -3.08 40.87 -9.26
CA LYS A 353 -4.21 41.66 -8.72
C LYS A 353 -4.00 42.03 -7.25
N ALA A 354 -3.33 41.18 -6.48
CA ALA A 354 -2.93 41.45 -5.10
C ALA A 354 -1.68 42.35 -4.99
N GLY A 355 -1.14 42.86 -6.10
CA GLY A 355 0.02 43.74 -6.14
C GLY A 355 1.37 43.02 -6.02
N VAL A 356 1.42 41.71 -6.27
CA VAL A 356 2.67 40.92 -6.31
C VAL A 356 2.99 40.59 -7.78
N ASN A 357 4.08 41.17 -8.31
CA ASN A 357 4.43 41.00 -9.71
C ASN A 357 5.14 39.64 -9.95
N VAL A 358 4.38 38.65 -10.41
CA VAL A 358 4.89 37.30 -10.75
C VAL A 358 4.60 36.99 -12.21
N LYS A 359 5.67 36.67 -12.95
CA LYS A 359 5.60 36.31 -14.38
C LYS A 359 5.57 34.80 -14.63
N ASP A 360 6.31 34.05 -13.82
CA ASP A 360 6.54 32.61 -13.95
C ASP A 360 6.83 32.00 -12.57
N GLU A 361 6.94 30.68 -12.52
CA GLU A 361 7.22 29.96 -11.29
C GLU A 361 8.57 30.34 -10.67
N THR A 362 9.61 30.54 -11.49
CA THR A 362 10.94 30.94 -11.00
C THR A 362 10.87 32.25 -10.23
N ALA A 363 10.17 33.26 -10.76
CA ALA A 363 9.94 34.52 -10.06
C ALA A 363 9.11 34.34 -8.78
N LEU A 364 8.13 33.42 -8.78
CA LEU A 364 7.34 33.10 -7.58
C LEU A 364 8.22 32.52 -6.47
N MET A 365 9.10 31.57 -6.77
CA MET A 365 9.95 30.90 -5.77
C MET A 365 10.97 31.84 -5.11
N GLN A 366 11.40 32.87 -5.83
CA GLN A 366 12.35 33.89 -5.34
C GLN A 366 11.72 34.94 -4.41
N LEU A 367 10.39 34.96 -4.26
CA LEU A 367 9.73 35.89 -3.36
C LEU A 367 10.09 35.62 -1.89
N SER A 368 9.99 36.68 -1.08
CA SER A 368 9.96 36.56 0.37
C SER A 368 8.82 35.63 0.80
N SER A 369 8.93 34.96 1.96
CA SER A 369 7.82 34.14 2.47
C SER A 369 6.50 34.91 2.53
N GLN A 370 6.53 36.18 2.91
CA GLN A 370 5.33 37.01 3.03
C GLN A 370 4.70 37.30 1.66
N ASP A 371 5.50 37.70 0.66
CA ASP A 371 5.00 37.97 -0.69
C ASP A 371 4.56 36.69 -1.40
N PHE A 372 5.27 35.59 -1.16
CA PHE A 372 4.89 34.26 -1.64
C PHE A 372 3.51 33.86 -1.10
N ILE A 373 3.31 33.95 0.22
CA ILE A 373 2.02 33.63 0.85
C ILE A 373 0.92 34.55 0.32
N LYS A 374 1.19 35.86 0.22
CA LYS A 374 0.26 36.83 -0.37
C LYS A 374 -0.12 36.46 -1.81
N ALA A 375 0.82 36.00 -2.62
CA ALA A 375 0.58 35.55 -3.99
C ALA A 375 -0.29 34.28 -4.04
N ILE A 376 -0.02 33.28 -3.20
CA ILE A 376 -0.80 32.03 -3.14
C ILE A 376 -2.22 32.30 -2.62
N TYR A 377 -2.34 33.04 -1.51
CA TYR A 377 -3.61 33.28 -0.82
C TYR A 377 -4.55 34.23 -1.59
N ALA A 378 -4.04 34.93 -2.61
CA ALA A 378 -4.87 35.69 -3.53
C ALA A 378 -5.86 34.81 -4.32
N SER A 379 -5.54 33.53 -4.52
CA SER A 379 -6.39 32.58 -5.27
C SER A 379 -6.80 31.35 -4.44
N SER A 380 -5.93 30.90 -3.52
CA SER A 380 -6.14 29.66 -2.77
C SER A 380 -5.77 29.84 -1.30
N THR A 381 -6.77 30.10 -0.46
CA THR A 381 -6.64 30.12 1.02
C THR A 381 -6.89 28.73 1.60
N CYS A 382 -6.42 28.49 2.82
CA CYS A 382 -6.72 27.27 3.56
C CYS A 382 -8.04 27.41 4.34
N GLU A 383 -8.96 26.46 4.19
CA GLU A 383 -10.27 26.49 4.85
C GLU A 383 -10.14 26.10 6.33
N PRO A 384 -10.59 26.92 7.30
CA PRO A 384 -10.70 26.49 8.69
C PRO A 384 -11.81 25.44 8.86
N LEU A 385 -11.47 24.27 9.39
CA LEU A 385 -12.37 23.13 9.57
C LEU A 385 -12.48 22.78 11.05
N ASP A 386 -13.63 22.23 11.47
CA ASP A 386 -13.76 21.68 12.81
C ASP A 386 -12.72 20.55 13.01
N ALA A 387 -12.13 20.47 14.21
CA ALA A 387 -11.15 19.45 14.56
C ALA A 387 -11.63 18.01 14.31
N GLU A 388 -12.93 17.77 14.43
CA GLU A 388 -13.59 16.48 14.21
C GLU A 388 -14.09 16.30 12.77
N PHE A 389 -13.87 17.28 11.89
CA PHE A 389 -14.24 17.16 10.48
C PHE A 389 -13.45 15.99 9.85
N PRO A 390 -14.12 15.05 9.15
CA PRO A 390 -13.42 13.94 8.49
C PRO A 390 -12.41 14.47 7.48
N MET A 391 -11.15 14.06 7.63
CA MET A 391 -10.07 14.44 6.72
C MET A 391 -9.95 13.42 5.60
N PHE A 392 -9.86 12.15 5.97
CA PHE A 392 -9.88 11.03 5.06
C PHE A 392 -10.53 9.82 5.73
N PHE A 393 -10.90 8.85 4.91
CA PHE A 393 -11.12 7.49 5.38
C PHE A 393 -10.33 6.53 4.51
N ILE A 394 -9.88 5.46 5.14
CA ILE A 394 -9.00 4.49 4.50
C ILE A 394 -9.58 3.10 4.75
N TYR A 395 -9.66 2.31 3.68
CA TYR A 395 -10.29 0.99 3.77
C TYR A 395 -9.33 -0.05 4.36
N THR A 396 -9.88 -0.86 5.26
CA THR A 396 -9.23 -2.04 5.82
C THR A 396 -10.09 -3.27 5.58
N SER A 397 -9.44 -4.43 5.41
CA SER A 397 -10.11 -5.72 5.44
C SER A 397 -10.61 -6.03 6.85
N GLY A 398 -11.81 -6.61 6.93
CA GLY A 398 -12.44 -7.04 8.18
C GLY A 398 -12.76 -8.53 8.17
N SER A 399 -13.06 -9.09 9.33
CA SER A 399 -13.48 -10.49 9.49
C SER A 399 -14.87 -10.81 8.93
N THR A 400 -15.60 -9.81 8.41
CA THR A 400 -17.01 -9.91 8.01
C THR A 400 -17.23 -9.60 6.51
N GLY A 401 -16.20 -9.75 5.67
CA GLY A 401 -16.25 -9.62 4.21
C GLY A 401 -16.44 -8.22 3.59
N LYS A 402 -17.16 -7.28 4.24
CA LYS A 402 -17.39 -5.92 3.72
C LYS A 402 -16.25 -4.96 4.06
N PRO A 403 -15.75 -4.13 3.12
CA PRO A 403 -14.72 -3.14 3.40
C PRO A 403 -15.10 -2.20 4.56
N LYS A 404 -14.12 -1.82 5.39
CA LYS A 404 -14.30 -0.85 6.49
C LYS A 404 -13.49 0.41 6.20
N GLY A 405 -14.12 1.48 5.76
CA GLY A 405 -13.48 2.79 5.59
C GLY A 405 -13.33 3.49 6.93
N VAL A 406 -12.20 3.37 7.62
CA VAL A 406 -12.03 3.95 8.96
C VAL A 406 -11.70 5.43 8.87
N VAL A 407 -12.41 6.25 9.66
CA VAL A 407 -12.41 7.72 9.53
C VAL A 407 -11.40 8.35 10.49
N HIS A 408 -10.52 9.18 9.92
CA HIS A 408 -9.59 10.05 10.65
C HIS A 408 -9.92 11.53 10.42
N VAL A 409 -9.75 12.34 11.46
CA VAL A 409 -10.21 13.75 11.51
C VAL A 409 -9.04 14.73 11.52
N HIS A 410 -9.26 16.01 11.24
CA HIS A 410 -8.17 16.98 11.11
C HIS A 410 -7.36 17.24 12.39
N GLY A 411 -8.00 17.48 13.54
CA GLY A 411 -7.32 17.97 14.73
C GLY A 411 -6.63 16.87 15.53
N GLY A 412 -7.41 15.88 16.00
CA GLY A 412 -6.91 14.84 16.89
C GLY A 412 -5.88 13.90 16.25
N TYR A 413 -6.09 13.53 14.98
CA TYR A 413 -5.16 12.71 14.22
C TYR A 413 -3.80 13.40 14.06
N THR A 414 -3.81 14.62 13.51
CA THR A 414 -2.59 15.37 13.17
C THR A 414 -1.77 15.72 14.41
N ALA A 415 -2.42 16.19 15.48
CA ALA A 415 -1.74 16.47 16.74
C ALA A 415 -1.11 15.22 17.36
N GLY A 416 -1.85 14.11 17.34
CA GLY A 416 -1.40 12.84 17.93
C GLY A 416 -0.17 12.27 17.23
N ILE A 417 -0.24 12.11 15.90
CA ILE A 417 0.87 11.51 15.14
C ILE A 417 2.11 12.42 15.06
N ALA A 418 1.93 13.75 15.11
CA ALA A 418 3.06 14.66 15.24
C ALA A 418 3.77 14.43 16.58
N HIS A 419 3.00 14.24 17.66
CA HIS A 419 3.58 14.02 18.97
C HIS A 419 4.24 12.62 19.13
N THR A 420 3.76 11.59 18.41
CA THR A 420 4.40 10.26 18.42
C THR A 420 5.81 10.32 17.83
N MET A 421 6.05 11.13 16.80
CA MET A 421 7.36 11.31 16.18
C MET A 421 8.39 11.88 17.17
N LYS A 422 8.03 12.92 17.93
CA LYS A 422 8.91 13.48 18.97
C LYS A 422 9.17 12.47 20.09
N THR A 423 8.13 11.76 20.53
CA THR A 423 8.22 10.86 21.69
C THR A 423 9.00 9.57 21.38
N SER A 424 8.78 8.99 20.20
CA SER A 424 9.39 7.72 19.82
C SER A 424 10.78 7.89 19.24
N PHE A 425 10.93 8.82 18.29
CA PHE A 425 12.16 8.96 17.52
C PHE A 425 13.05 10.10 17.98
N ASP A 426 12.64 10.93 18.95
CA ASP A 426 13.28 12.23 19.19
C ASP A 426 13.40 13.02 17.88
N ALA A 427 12.31 13.11 17.11
CA ALA A 427 12.34 13.71 15.79
C ALA A 427 12.49 15.24 15.86
N ARG A 428 13.46 15.79 15.11
CA ARG A 428 13.91 17.19 15.19
C ARG A 428 13.50 17.96 13.93
N SER A 429 12.69 18.99 14.14
CA SER A 429 12.17 19.85 13.09
C SER A 429 13.30 20.58 12.34
N GLY A 430 13.33 20.44 11.02
CA GLY A 430 14.33 21.09 10.15
C GLY A 430 15.71 20.46 10.10
N GLU A 431 15.95 19.41 10.89
CA GLU A 431 17.24 18.71 10.94
C GLU A 431 17.11 17.28 10.41
N ASP A 432 16.03 16.58 10.78
CA ASP A 432 15.86 15.18 10.43
C ASP A 432 15.31 14.98 9.02
N THR A 433 15.80 13.92 8.38
CA THR A 433 15.26 13.34 7.15
C THR A 433 14.69 11.96 7.47
N ILE A 434 13.43 11.72 7.12
CA ILE A 434 12.75 10.45 7.33
C ILE A 434 12.50 9.71 6.00
N TYR A 435 12.89 8.44 5.98
CA TYR A 435 12.56 7.52 4.90
C TYR A 435 11.55 6.48 5.36
N VAL A 436 10.36 6.54 4.78
CA VAL A 436 9.24 5.64 5.10
C VAL A 436 8.97 4.72 3.90
N ILE A 437 9.16 3.42 4.09
CA ILE A 437 8.76 2.41 3.11
C ILE A 437 7.25 2.16 3.26
N ALA A 438 6.46 2.96 2.55
CA ALA A 438 5.00 2.82 2.50
C ALA A 438 4.42 3.46 1.23
N ASP A 439 3.21 3.04 0.89
CA ASP A 439 2.37 3.68 -0.14
C ASP A 439 1.33 4.59 0.53
N PRO A 440 0.93 5.73 -0.09
CA PRO A 440 -0.14 6.58 0.44
C PRO A 440 -1.51 5.87 0.56
N GLY A 441 -1.75 4.78 -0.14
CA GLY A 441 -2.89 3.90 0.04
C GLY A 441 -2.88 3.10 1.35
N TRP A 442 -1.81 3.17 2.15
CA TRP A 442 -1.68 2.56 3.47
C TRP A 442 -1.64 3.63 4.57
N ILE A 443 -2.03 3.24 5.78
CA ILE A 443 -1.98 4.16 6.93
C ILE A 443 -0.55 4.62 7.22
N THR A 444 0.46 3.77 7.02
CA THR A 444 1.88 4.15 7.18
C THR A 444 2.26 5.33 6.28
N GLY A 445 1.75 5.34 5.04
CA GLY A 445 1.94 6.44 4.11
C GLY A 445 1.22 7.71 4.57
N GLN A 446 -0.07 7.59 4.91
CA GLN A 446 -0.86 8.74 5.37
C GLN A 446 -0.30 9.36 6.65
N SER A 447 0.08 8.55 7.65
CA SER A 447 0.52 9.04 8.95
C SER A 447 1.96 9.51 8.96
N TYR A 448 2.90 8.72 8.42
CA TYR A 448 4.32 8.95 8.63
C TYR A 448 5.07 9.37 7.39
N LEU A 449 4.69 8.92 6.18
CA LEU A 449 5.30 9.47 4.97
C LEU A 449 4.84 10.91 4.75
N ILE A 450 3.56 11.20 4.98
CA ILE A 450 2.93 12.49 4.68
C ILE A 450 2.71 13.31 5.97
N SER A 451 1.67 13.00 6.74
CA SER A 451 1.13 13.96 7.72
C SER A 451 2.08 14.32 8.87
N ALA A 452 2.64 13.34 9.57
CA ALA A 452 3.51 13.61 10.72
C ALA A 452 4.83 14.28 10.29
N SER A 453 5.40 13.84 9.16
CA SER A 453 6.63 14.39 8.60
C SER A 453 6.46 15.85 8.20
N LEU A 454 5.40 16.15 7.44
CA LEU A 454 5.07 17.51 7.05
C LEU A 454 4.78 18.38 8.27
N THR A 455 3.91 17.92 9.18
CA THR A 455 3.54 18.64 10.40
C THR A 455 4.78 18.99 11.23
N LEU A 456 5.72 18.06 11.42
CA LEU A 456 6.91 18.34 12.22
C LEU A 456 8.04 19.06 11.47
N ARG A 457 7.82 19.52 10.24
CA ARG A 457 8.89 20.14 9.44
C ARG A 457 10.09 19.19 9.23
N ILE A 458 9.83 17.89 9.10
CA ILE A 458 10.83 16.86 8.76
C ILE A 458 10.86 16.72 7.25
N THR A 459 12.02 16.48 6.67
CA THR A 459 12.15 16.20 5.23
C THR A 459 11.81 14.73 4.97
N GLY A 460 10.82 14.45 4.12
CA GLY A 460 10.44 13.10 3.75
C GLY A 460 11.18 12.58 2.52
N VAL A 461 11.35 11.26 2.39
CA VAL A 461 11.81 10.61 1.17
C VAL A 461 10.68 9.76 0.58
N VAL A 462 10.21 10.13 -0.62
CA VAL A 462 9.18 9.43 -1.37
C VAL A 462 9.85 8.58 -2.44
N CYS A 463 9.82 7.26 -2.26
CA CYS A 463 10.27 6.30 -3.26
C CYS A 463 9.07 5.64 -3.94
N GLU A 464 9.06 5.63 -5.27
CA GLU A 464 8.05 4.91 -6.07
C GLU A 464 8.29 3.39 -6.03
N GLY A 465 9.57 3.00 -6.08
CA GLY A 465 10.01 1.62 -6.27
C GLY A 465 10.09 0.75 -5.02
N SER A 466 10.59 -0.46 -5.21
CA SER A 466 10.89 -1.38 -4.10
C SER A 466 12.14 -0.93 -3.33
N PRO A 467 12.20 -1.08 -1.99
CA PRO A 467 13.41 -0.79 -1.20
C PRO A 467 14.59 -1.73 -1.49
N VAL A 468 14.38 -2.78 -2.27
CA VAL A 468 15.40 -3.80 -2.62
C VAL A 468 15.52 -4.02 -4.13
N PHE A 469 15.02 -3.08 -4.94
CA PHE A 469 15.20 -3.11 -6.40
C PHE A 469 16.20 -2.03 -6.84
N PRO A 470 17.20 -2.33 -7.68
CA PRO A 470 17.46 -3.64 -8.30
C PRO A 470 18.16 -4.65 -7.38
N SER A 471 18.75 -4.17 -6.29
CA SER A 471 19.53 -4.97 -5.35
C SER A 471 19.17 -4.65 -3.89
N ALA A 472 19.64 -5.49 -2.95
CA ALA A 472 19.38 -5.30 -1.53
C ALA A 472 19.94 -3.97 -1.00
N GLY A 473 20.96 -3.41 -1.65
CA GLY A 473 21.57 -2.13 -1.29
C GLY A 473 20.73 -0.89 -1.62
N ARG A 474 19.59 -1.01 -2.31
CA ARG A 474 18.78 0.15 -2.74
C ARG A 474 18.40 1.08 -1.59
N TYR A 475 17.79 0.56 -0.53
CA TYR A 475 17.38 1.39 0.61
C TYR A 475 18.58 2.04 1.34
N ALA A 476 19.71 1.32 1.42
CA ALA A 476 20.93 1.83 2.03
C ALA A 476 21.54 2.97 1.21
N SER A 477 21.49 2.85 -0.12
CA SER A 477 21.88 3.90 -1.05
C SER A 477 21.03 5.17 -0.91
N THR A 478 19.72 5.01 -0.72
CA THR A 478 18.80 6.11 -0.41
C THR A 478 19.14 6.77 0.92
N ILE A 479 19.47 5.99 1.95
CA ILE A 479 19.89 6.50 3.26
C ILE A 479 21.19 7.31 3.14
N GLU A 480 22.20 6.79 2.46
CA GLU A 480 23.49 7.48 2.23
C GLU A 480 23.29 8.80 1.47
N ARG A 481 22.57 8.79 0.35
CA ARG A 481 22.41 9.98 -0.51
C ARG A 481 21.66 11.13 0.14
N TYR A 482 20.63 10.83 0.93
CA TYR A 482 19.76 11.85 1.52
C TYR A 482 20.02 12.10 3.01
N GLY A 483 21.04 11.46 3.58
CA GLY A 483 21.39 11.62 4.99
C GLY A 483 20.23 11.25 5.91
N VAL A 484 19.53 10.15 5.61
CA VAL A 484 18.35 9.73 6.37
C VAL A 484 18.74 9.46 7.82
N SER A 485 18.02 10.07 8.76
CA SER A 485 18.22 9.92 10.21
C SER A 485 17.15 9.06 10.88
N ILE A 486 15.96 8.98 10.27
CA ILE A 486 14.84 8.15 10.75
C ILE A 486 14.41 7.20 9.62
N PHE A 487 14.41 5.89 9.88
CA PHE A 487 13.95 4.89 8.91
C PHE A 487 12.74 4.10 9.43
N LYS A 488 11.68 4.00 8.62
CA LYS A 488 10.47 3.25 8.98
C LYS A 488 10.10 2.28 7.87
N ALA A 489 10.07 0.99 8.18
CA ALA A 489 9.75 -0.03 7.19
C ALA A 489 9.09 -1.28 7.80
N GLY A 490 8.42 -2.06 6.96
CA GLY A 490 7.96 -3.41 7.29
C GLY A 490 9.13 -4.37 7.58
N VAL A 491 8.83 -5.64 7.94
CA VAL A 491 9.87 -6.64 8.24
C VAL A 491 10.27 -7.43 6.99
N THR A 492 9.34 -7.62 6.05
CA THR A 492 9.45 -8.49 4.87
C THR A 492 10.67 -8.20 4.00
N PHE A 493 10.99 -6.93 3.74
CA PHE A 493 12.15 -6.59 2.92
C PHE A 493 13.44 -7.14 3.56
N LEU A 494 13.58 -7.04 4.88
CA LEU A 494 14.77 -7.52 5.59
C LEU A 494 14.84 -9.05 5.63
N LYS A 495 13.70 -9.75 5.69
CA LYS A 495 13.65 -11.22 5.52
C LYS A 495 14.19 -11.65 4.16
N SER A 496 13.85 -10.91 3.09
CA SER A 496 14.40 -11.16 1.75
C SER A 496 15.90 -10.83 1.65
N VAL A 497 16.38 -9.81 2.37
CA VAL A 497 17.82 -9.53 2.48
C VAL A 497 18.54 -10.71 3.13
N MET A 498 18.01 -11.25 4.23
CA MET A 498 18.61 -12.36 4.98
C MET A 498 18.59 -13.72 4.24
N SER A 499 17.89 -13.84 3.11
CA SER A 499 17.81 -15.11 2.38
C SER A 499 19.13 -15.50 1.71
N ASN A 500 19.97 -14.52 1.39
CA ASN A 500 21.25 -14.70 0.72
C ASN A 500 22.34 -13.82 1.39
N PRO A 501 23.42 -14.41 1.93
CA PRO A 501 24.51 -13.65 2.56
C PRO A 501 25.15 -12.58 1.66
N GLN A 502 25.11 -12.75 0.34
CA GLN A 502 25.63 -11.78 -0.61
C GLN A 502 24.86 -10.45 -0.60
N ASN A 503 23.58 -10.45 -0.19
CA ASN A 503 22.77 -9.24 -0.05
C ASN A 503 23.33 -8.30 1.03
N ALA A 504 23.89 -8.84 2.13
CA ALA A 504 24.54 -8.03 3.16
C ALA A 504 25.72 -7.24 2.58
N LYS A 505 26.54 -7.90 1.74
CA LYS A 505 27.67 -7.25 1.05
C LYS A 505 27.24 -6.16 0.07
N GLU A 506 26.03 -6.23 -0.49
CA GLU A 506 25.47 -5.16 -1.33
C GLU A 506 25.11 -3.93 -0.50
N ILE A 507 24.66 -4.14 0.74
CA ILE A 507 24.28 -3.07 1.68
C ILE A 507 25.50 -2.39 2.28
N GLU A 508 26.53 -3.17 2.63
CA GLU A 508 27.81 -2.68 3.21
C GLU A 508 28.57 -1.70 2.29
N GLN A 509 28.19 -1.57 1.02
CA GLN A 509 28.77 -0.60 0.08
C GLN A 509 28.34 0.85 0.36
N TYR A 510 27.27 1.04 1.16
CA TYR A 510 26.69 2.34 1.47
C TYR A 510 26.82 2.64 2.96
N SER A 511 27.09 3.90 3.28
CA SER A 511 27.15 4.37 4.66
C SER A 511 25.76 4.50 5.26
N MET A 512 25.59 3.94 6.46
CA MET A 512 24.37 4.08 7.28
C MET A 512 24.59 5.00 8.49
N GLN A 513 25.71 5.73 8.54
CA GLN A 513 26.12 6.50 9.73
C GLN A 513 25.14 7.62 10.11
N SER A 514 24.38 8.17 9.15
CA SER A 514 23.35 9.18 9.44
C SER A 514 22.16 8.59 10.21
N LEU A 515 21.94 7.27 10.13
CA LEU A 515 20.75 6.61 10.63
C LEU A 515 20.77 6.46 12.14
N ARG A 516 20.07 7.38 12.80
CA ARG A 516 19.99 7.45 14.26
C ARG A 516 19.02 6.44 14.84
N VAL A 517 17.85 6.29 14.23
CA VAL A 517 16.79 5.39 14.69
C VAL A 517 16.08 4.75 13.51
N ALA A 518 15.79 3.45 13.62
CA ALA A 518 15.00 2.72 12.67
C ALA A 518 13.88 1.98 13.39
N THR A 519 12.75 1.75 12.72
CA THR A 519 11.65 0.97 13.31
C THR A 519 11.08 -0.04 12.34
N PHE A 520 10.77 -1.22 12.87
CA PHE A 520 9.83 -2.13 12.23
C PHE A 520 8.41 -1.60 12.36
N CYS A 521 7.57 -1.94 11.39
CA CYS A 521 6.13 -1.74 11.43
C CYS A 521 5.41 -2.84 10.62
N ALA A 522 4.09 -2.73 10.53
CA ALA A 522 3.21 -3.51 9.64
C ALA A 522 3.04 -5.01 9.95
N GLU A 523 4.01 -5.71 10.53
CA GLU A 523 3.91 -7.15 10.85
C GLU A 523 4.74 -7.52 12.10
N PRO A 524 4.47 -8.66 12.76
CA PRO A 524 5.33 -9.17 13.83
C PRO A 524 6.77 -9.40 13.35
N CYS A 525 7.73 -8.98 14.17
CA CYS A 525 9.16 -9.23 13.97
C CYS A 525 9.61 -10.47 14.77
N SER A 526 10.79 -11.01 14.44
CA SER A 526 11.44 -12.05 15.26
C SER A 526 12.72 -11.50 15.90
N PRO A 527 13.15 -12.02 17.07
CA PRO A 527 14.39 -11.60 17.72
C PRO A 527 15.61 -11.64 16.80
N THR A 528 15.73 -12.70 15.99
CA THR A 528 16.81 -12.87 15.02
C THR A 528 16.82 -11.79 13.94
N VAL A 529 15.65 -11.43 13.42
CA VAL A 529 15.53 -10.38 12.39
C VAL A 529 15.85 -9.02 12.98
N GLN A 530 15.42 -8.75 14.22
CA GLN A 530 15.75 -7.50 14.91
C GLN A 530 17.25 -7.40 15.21
N ALA A 531 17.87 -8.45 15.76
CA ALA A 531 19.31 -8.49 16.00
C ALA A 531 20.11 -8.22 14.72
N TYR A 532 19.70 -8.85 13.61
CA TYR A 532 20.32 -8.63 12.30
C TYR A 532 20.20 -7.17 11.86
N ALA A 533 19.02 -6.57 11.98
CA ALA A 533 18.79 -5.16 11.65
C ALA A 533 19.60 -4.20 12.52
N MET A 534 19.70 -4.49 13.83
CA MET A 534 20.46 -3.69 14.79
C MET A 534 21.95 -3.66 14.45
N ASN A 535 22.49 -4.81 14.02
CA ASN A 535 23.90 -4.94 13.63
C ASN A 535 24.18 -4.34 12.25
N LEU A 536 23.28 -4.57 11.28
CA LEU A 536 23.48 -4.16 9.90
C LEU A 536 23.24 -2.66 9.66
N MET A 537 22.30 -2.06 10.38
CA MET A 537 21.80 -0.72 10.08
C MET A 537 22.06 0.28 11.21
N THR A 538 21.45 0.07 12.38
CA THR A 538 21.62 0.96 13.53
C THR A 538 21.29 0.23 14.83
N PRO A 539 22.07 0.39 15.92
CA PRO A 539 21.76 -0.22 17.21
C PRO A 539 20.38 0.15 17.75
N HIS A 540 19.81 1.29 17.33
CA HIS A 540 18.47 1.73 17.71
C HIS A 540 17.40 1.29 16.69
N TYR A 541 17.40 0.00 16.34
CA TYR A 541 16.35 -0.60 15.52
C TYR A 541 15.20 -1.12 16.40
N ILE A 542 14.18 -0.28 16.56
CA ILE A 542 13.05 -0.52 17.47
C ILE A 542 11.92 -1.30 16.81
N ASN A 543 11.00 -1.82 17.61
CA ASN A 543 9.74 -2.39 17.15
C ASN A 543 8.56 -1.47 17.53
N SER A 544 7.70 -1.16 16.55
CA SER A 544 6.51 -0.33 16.78
C SER A 544 5.25 -1.01 16.28
N TYR A 545 4.32 -1.28 17.19
CA TYR A 545 3.02 -1.86 16.86
C TYR A 545 1.93 -0.80 16.79
N TRP A 546 1.09 -0.95 15.77
CA TRP A 546 -0.12 -0.19 15.53
C TRP A 546 -0.87 -0.75 14.31
N ALA A 547 -2.05 -0.20 14.02
CA ALA A 547 -2.91 -0.58 12.91
C ALA A 547 -3.59 0.66 12.31
N THR A 548 -4.32 0.50 11.21
CA THR A 548 -5.00 1.60 10.52
C THR A 548 -5.96 2.36 11.42
N GLU A 549 -6.73 1.63 12.23
CA GLU A 549 -7.69 2.20 13.17
C GLU A 549 -7.02 2.99 14.28
N HIS A 550 -5.83 2.56 14.72
CA HIS A 550 -5.06 3.30 15.71
C HIS A 550 -4.61 4.68 15.22
N GLY A 551 -4.57 4.90 13.90
CA GLY A 551 -4.17 6.16 13.24
C GLY A 551 -2.68 6.49 13.32
N GLY A 552 -1.97 5.96 14.31
CA GLY A 552 -0.55 6.18 14.52
C GLY A 552 0.03 5.14 15.46
N MET A 553 1.28 5.34 15.88
CA MET A 553 2.01 4.40 16.72
C MET A 553 1.36 4.40 18.10
N VAL A 554 1.18 3.21 18.68
CA VAL A 554 0.57 3.04 20.00
C VAL A 554 1.49 2.29 20.96
N TRP A 555 2.24 1.31 20.47
CA TRP A 555 3.40 0.74 21.15
C TRP A 555 4.66 1.01 20.34
N THR A 556 5.74 1.37 21.03
CA THR A 556 7.03 1.69 20.44
C THR A 556 8.16 1.66 21.49
N HIS A 557 9.34 2.17 21.16
CA HIS A 557 10.40 2.52 22.10
C HIS A 557 10.62 4.03 22.12
N PHE A 558 11.25 4.51 23.18
CA PHE A 558 11.55 5.93 23.38
C PHE A 558 13.05 6.16 23.18
N TYR A 559 13.42 6.74 22.03
CA TYR A 559 14.83 6.92 21.66
C TYR A 559 15.64 7.60 22.77
N GLY A 560 16.78 7.01 23.14
CA GLY A 560 17.70 7.55 24.13
C GLY A 560 17.27 7.43 25.60
N ASN A 561 16.12 6.79 25.90
CA ASN A 561 15.65 6.61 27.26
C ASN A 561 16.12 5.27 27.86
N GLN A 562 16.97 5.33 28.90
CA GLN A 562 17.54 4.14 29.55
C GLN A 562 16.56 3.39 30.46
N ASP A 563 15.48 4.04 30.91
CA ASP A 563 14.45 3.40 31.73
C ASP A 563 13.64 2.36 30.92
N PHE A 564 13.71 2.44 29.59
CA PHE A 564 13.03 1.54 28.65
C PHE A 564 14.07 0.89 27.73
N PRO A 565 14.83 -0.10 28.22
CA PRO A 565 15.95 -0.66 27.48
C PRO A 565 15.50 -1.31 26.17
N LEU A 566 16.24 -1.02 25.10
CA LEU A 566 16.09 -1.68 23.81
C LEU A 566 16.98 -2.92 23.76
N ARG A 567 16.38 -4.06 23.43
CA ARG A 567 17.03 -5.36 23.26
C ARG A 567 16.50 -6.01 21.97
N PRO A 568 17.24 -6.97 21.38
CA PRO A 568 16.77 -7.73 20.22
C PRO A 568 15.78 -8.84 20.63
N ASP A 569 14.77 -8.51 21.43
CA ASP A 569 13.76 -9.42 21.98
C ASP A 569 12.37 -9.21 21.35
N THR A 570 12.23 -8.24 20.43
CA THR A 570 10.98 -7.79 19.78
C THR A 570 9.98 -7.10 20.69
N HIS A 571 10.36 -6.86 21.96
CA HIS A 571 9.51 -6.19 22.92
C HIS A 571 9.20 -4.75 22.46
N THR A 572 8.10 -4.21 22.93
CA THR A 572 7.67 -2.84 22.66
C THR A 572 6.88 -2.29 23.83
N TYR A 573 6.96 -0.99 24.10
CA TYR A 573 6.32 -0.34 25.25
C TYR A 573 5.13 0.51 24.80
N PRO A 574 4.00 0.51 25.52
CA PRO A 574 2.89 1.40 25.20
C PRO A 574 3.31 2.85 25.44
N LEU A 575 2.97 3.74 24.51
CA LEU A 575 3.14 5.18 24.71
C LEU A 575 2.46 5.62 26.02
N PRO A 576 2.90 6.71 26.67
CA PRO A 576 2.39 7.09 27.98
C PRO A 576 0.87 7.31 28.04
N TRP A 577 0.24 7.70 26.93
CA TRP A 577 -1.21 7.89 26.81
C TRP A 577 -1.98 6.67 26.28
N VAL A 578 -1.28 5.58 25.97
CA VAL A 578 -1.88 4.31 25.55
C VAL A 578 -1.99 3.40 26.77
N PHE A 579 -3.22 3.28 27.28
CA PHE A 579 -3.53 2.42 28.42
C PHE A 579 -3.76 0.98 27.95
N GLY A 580 -2.67 0.32 27.57
CA GLY A 580 -2.64 -1.04 27.05
C GLY A 580 -2.68 -2.12 28.13
N ASP A 581 -3.42 -3.20 27.89
CA ASP A 581 -3.41 -4.43 28.70
C ASP A 581 -3.60 -5.68 27.80
N VAL A 582 -3.44 -6.87 28.37
CA VAL A 582 -3.70 -8.16 27.72
C VAL A 582 -4.80 -8.89 28.48
N TRP A 583 -5.90 -9.23 27.81
CA TRP A 583 -7.09 -9.84 28.44
C TRP A 583 -7.37 -11.26 27.93
N LEU A 584 -7.83 -12.12 28.83
CA LEU A 584 -8.34 -13.46 28.53
C LEU A 584 -9.82 -13.60 28.93
N PRO A 585 -10.63 -14.34 28.15
CA PRO A 585 -12.00 -14.65 28.52
C PRO A 585 -12.05 -15.68 29.67
N GLN A 586 -12.94 -15.47 30.65
CA GLN A 586 -13.24 -16.39 31.75
C GLN A 586 -14.67 -16.96 31.69
N GLY A 587 -15.41 -16.63 30.66
CA GLY A 587 -16.83 -16.98 30.51
C GLY A 587 -17.56 -15.86 29.78
N ALA A 588 -18.89 -15.98 29.70
CA ALA A 588 -19.75 -14.98 29.08
C ALA A 588 -20.78 -14.45 30.09
N ASP A 589 -21.12 -13.17 29.96
CA ASP A 589 -22.24 -12.58 30.69
C ASP A 589 -23.59 -12.92 30.05
N LYS A 590 -24.69 -12.45 30.64
CA LYS A 590 -26.06 -12.69 30.16
C LYS A 590 -26.35 -12.19 28.74
N ASN A 591 -25.50 -11.34 28.17
CA ASN A 591 -25.62 -10.78 26.82
C ASN A 591 -24.53 -11.31 25.87
N ASP A 592 -23.91 -12.44 26.22
CA ASP A 592 -22.85 -13.11 25.44
C ASP A 592 -21.56 -12.28 25.28
N ARG A 593 -21.33 -11.29 26.16
CA ARG A 593 -20.06 -10.56 26.22
C ARG A 593 -19.06 -11.35 27.05
N GLN A 594 -17.80 -11.30 26.69
CA GLN A 594 -16.74 -12.05 27.38
C GLN A 594 -16.42 -11.37 28.72
N ILE A 595 -16.56 -12.12 29.81
CA ILE A 595 -16.05 -11.72 31.13
C ILE A 595 -14.53 -11.83 31.04
N PHE A 596 -13.81 -10.74 31.30
CA PHE A 596 -12.36 -10.74 31.17
C PHE A 596 -11.65 -10.90 32.52
N ARG A 597 -10.43 -11.42 32.46
CA ARG A 597 -9.39 -11.10 33.43
C ARG A 597 -8.17 -10.54 32.72
N SER A 598 -7.37 -9.80 33.45
CA SER A 598 -6.03 -9.45 33.00
C SER A 598 -5.17 -10.71 32.93
N ALA A 599 -4.33 -10.80 31.90
CA ALA A 599 -3.33 -11.85 31.76
C ALA A 599 -2.28 -11.70 32.87
N GLU A 600 -1.73 -12.82 33.32
CA GLU A 600 -0.47 -12.78 34.09
C GLU A 600 0.70 -12.39 33.15
N PRO A 601 1.85 -11.95 33.68
CA PRO A 601 3.06 -11.79 32.88
C PRO A 601 3.36 -13.05 32.07
N GLU A 602 3.79 -12.88 30.82
CA GLU A 602 4.09 -13.97 29.88
C GLU A 602 2.90 -14.86 29.50
N GLU A 603 1.67 -14.45 29.84
CA GLU A 603 0.46 -15.15 29.42
C GLU A 603 -0.13 -14.51 28.14
N LYS A 604 -0.36 -15.34 27.12
CA LYS A 604 -0.92 -14.92 25.83
C LYS A 604 -2.42 -14.65 25.94
N GLY A 605 -2.81 -13.43 25.59
CA GLY A 605 -4.22 -13.01 25.50
C GLY A 605 -4.42 -11.95 24.42
N GLU A 606 -5.61 -11.34 24.38
CA GLU A 606 -5.91 -10.27 23.43
C GLU A 606 -5.43 -8.92 23.92
N ILE A 607 -4.74 -8.19 23.05
CA ILE A 607 -4.32 -6.82 23.35
C ILE A 607 -5.52 -5.87 23.30
N VAL A 608 -5.65 -5.04 24.33
CA VAL A 608 -6.73 -4.06 24.47
C VAL A 608 -6.19 -2.69 24.84
N ILE A 609 -6.95 -1.64 24.52
CA ILE A 609 -6.71 -0.27 24.98
C ILE A 609 -7.91 0.17 25.81
N THR A 610 -7.68 0.47 27.09
CA THR A 610 -8.75 0.72 28.07
C THR A 610 -9.22 2.18 28.13
N LYS A 611 -8.44 3.12 27.58
CA LYS A 611 -8.78 4.55 27.47
C LYS A 611 -8.49 5.06 26.06
N PRO A 612 -9.39 5.84 25.44
CA PRO A 612 -9.20 6.36 24.10
C PRO A 612 -8.13 7.47 24.05
N TYR A 613 -7.70 7.81 22.85
CA TYR A 613 -6.75 8.90 22.59
C TYR A 613 -7.10 9.64 21.27
N PRO A 614 -6.58 10.87 21.04
CA PRO A 614 -7.09 11.76 19.97
C PRO A 614 -6.91 11.29 18.53
N TYR A 615 -5.95 10.41 18.23
CA TYR A 615 -5.67 9.93 16.88
C TYR A 615 -6.24 8.54 16.57
N LEU A 616 -7.07 8.00 17.46
CA LEU A 616 -7.85 6.78 17.21
C LEU A 616 -8.99 7.09 16.22
N ALA A 617 -9.25 6.19 15.27
CA ALA A 617 -10.35 6.35 14.32
C ALA A 617 -11.68 6.60 15.04
N ARG A 618 -12.47 7.56 14.55
CA ARG A 618 -13.73 7.97 15.21
C ARG A 618 -14.87 7.01 14.97
N THR A 619 -14.93 6.46 13.76
CA THR A 619 -16.04 5.64 13.28
C THR A 619 -15.65 4.92 11.97
N ILE A 620 -16.57 4.11 11.44
CA ILE A 620 -16.53 3.58 10.08
C ILE A 620 -17.33 4.53 9.17
N TRP A 621 -16.86 4.75 7.96
CA TRP A 621 -17.55 5.55 6.94
C TRP A 621 -18.88 4.92 6.58
N GLY A 622 -19.95 5.71 6.65
CA GLY A 622 -21.32 5.30 6.42
C GLY A 622 -22.28 6.43 6.77
N ASP A 623 -23.58 6.22 6.52
CA ASP A 623 -24.63 7.23 6.78
C ASP A 623 -24.31 8.62 6.20
N ALA A 624 -23.59 8.64 5.06
CA ALA A 624 -23.28 9.87 4.37
C ALA A 624 -24.51 10.34 3.59
N ALA A 625 -24.82 11.64 3.65
CA ALA A 625 -25.84 12.20 2.77
C ALA A 625 -25.34 12.17 1.31
N GLU A 626 -26.28 12.06 0.36
CA GLU A 626 -25.95 11.98 -1.07
C GLU A 626 -25.10 13.18 -1.55
N SER A 627 -25.46 14.40 -1.12
CA SER A 627 -24.74 15.62 -1.47
C SER A 627 -23.80 16.10 -0.36
N ALA A 628 -22.69 16.73 -0.75
CA ALA A 628 -21.71 17.34 0.17
C ALA A 628 -22.35 18.37 1.10
N ALA A 629 -23.20 19.26 0.58
CA ALA A 629 -23.88 20.28 1.38
C ALA A 629 -24.80 19.67 2.46
N ALA A 630 -25.53 18.61 2.12
CA ALA A 630 -26.37 17.90 3.09
C ALA A 630 -25.51 17.18 4.15
N PHE A 631 -24.38 16.60 3.74
CA PHE A 631 -23.43 15.98 4.66
C PHE A 631 -22.86 17.01 5.65
N VAL A 632 -22.33 18.13 5.16
CA VAL A 632 -21.76 19.19 6.00
C VAL A 632 -22.80 19.70 7.00
N LYS A 633 -24.03 19.96 6.55
CA LYS A 633 -25.13 20.39 7.43
C LYS A 633 -25.42 19.36 8.53
N ARG A 634 -25.43 18.07 8.21
CA ARG A 634 -25.63 16.99 9.21
C ARG A 634 -24.48 16.92 10.20
N PHE A 635 -23.25 17.04 9.71
CA PHE A 635 -22.04 17.05 10.55
C PHE A 635 -22.07 18.24 11.52
N GLU A 636 -22.31 19.45 11.04
CA GLU A 636 -22.35 20.67 11.86
C GLU A 636 -23.49 20.65 12.90
N GLN A 637 -24.57 19.91 12.63
CA GLN A 637 -25.65 19.66 13.59
C GLN A 637 -25.33 18.54 14.61
N GLY A 638 -24.17 17.90 14.52
CA GLY A 638 -23.78 16.76 15.36
C GLY A 638 -24.59 15.48 15.10
N LYS A 639 -25.29 15.39 13.96
CA LYS A 639 -26.18 14.27 13.61
C LYS A 639 -25.51 13.15 12.81
N TRP A 640 -24.31 13.39 12.31
CA TRP A 640 -23.55 12.36 11.61
C TRP A 640 -22.56 11.70 12.57
N THR A 641 -22.57 10.36 12.60
CA THR A 641 -21.64 9.55 13.41
C THR A 641 -20.97 8.44 12.62
N GLY A 642 -21.14 8.43 11.28
CA GLY A 642 -20.74 7.30 10.45
C GLY A 642 -21.57 6.04 10.71
N ASP A 643 -21.05 4.89 10.29
CA ASP A 643 -21.53 3.56 10.70
C ASP A 643 -20.98 3.22 12.09
N PHE A 644 -21.43 3.98 13.09
CA PHE A 644 -20.95 3.84 14.46
C PHE A 644 -21.39 2.53 15.10
N GLU A 645 -22.57 2.00 14.74
CA GLU A 645 -23.05 0.72 15.25
C GLU A 645 -22.07 -0.40 14.89
N ARG A 646 -21.64 -0.47 13.62
CA ARG A 646 -20.62 -1.44 13.19
C ARG A 646 -19.29 -1.19 13.87
N TYR A 647 -18.87 0.07 14.02
CA TYR A 647 -17.62 0.40 14.72
C TYR A 647 -17.65 -0.05 16.19
N GLN A 648 -18.71 0.27 16.93
CA GLN A 648 -18.90 -0.13 18.31
C GLN A 648 -18.92 -1.66 18.46
N LYS A 649 -19.72 -2.35 17.64
CA LYS A 649 -19.81 -3.81 17.66
C LYS A 649 -18.46 -4.47 17.38
N THR A 650 -17.69 -3.92 16.45
CA THR A 650 -16.40 -4.50 16.03
C THR A 650 -15.32 -4.29 17.09
N TYR A 651 -15.24 -3.10 17.71
CA TYR A 651 -14.07 -2.73 18.49
C TYR A 651 -14.32 -2.55 20.00
N TRP A 652 -15.56 -2.33 20.44
CA TRP A 652 -15.85 -1.86 21.82
C TRP A 652 -16.84 -2.72 22.61
N SER A 653 -17.55 -3.65 21.97
CA SER A 653 -18.65 -4.40 22.59
C SER A 653 -18.26 -5.77 23.16
N ARG A 654 -16.97 -6.14 23.11
CA ARG A 654 -16.53 -7.51 23.41
C ARG A 654 -16.57 -7.86 24.90
N TRP A 655 -16.25 -6.91 25.78
CA TRP A 655 -15.86 -7.21 27.17
C TRP A 655 -16.89 -6.79 28.21
N SER A 656 -16.90 -7.50 29.34
CA SER A 656 -17.78 -7.28 30.50
C SER A 656 -16.99 -7.49 31.80
N ASP A 657 -17.29 -6.72 32.84
CA ASP A 657 -16.75 -6.95 34.20
C ASP A 657 -17.56 -8.00 34.99
N GLY A 658 -18.45 -8.73 34.29
CA GLY A 658 -19.42 -9.67 34.86
C GLY A 658 -20.76 -9.05 35.23
N LYS A 659 -20.85 -7.70 35.27
CA LYS A 659 -22.09 -6.97 35.57
C LYS A 659 -22.44 -5.95 34.48
N ASN A 660 -21.45 -5.24 33.96
CA ASN A 660 -21.58 -4.10 33.06
C ASN A 660 -20.68 -4.26 31.83
N PRO A 661 -21.06 -3.68 30.67
CA PRO A 661 -20.17 -3.60 29.52
C PRO A 661 -18.92 -2.79 29.86
N VAL A 662 -17.77 -3.24 29.38
CA VAL A 662 -16.51 -2.51 29.48
C VAL A 662 -16.08 -2.06 28.09
N HIS A 663 -15.99 -0.73 27.92
CA HIS A 663 -15.56 -0.11 26.67
C HIS A 663 -14.03 -0.10 26.56
N ALA A 664 -13.47 -1.27 26.25
CA ALA A 664 -12.06 -1.40 25.87
C ALA A 664 -11.94 -1.65 24.36
N TYR A 665 -11.11 -0.85 23.69
CA TYR A 665 -10.83 -1.01 22.27
C TYR A 665 -10.06 -2.31 22.05
N THR A 666 -10.59 -3.19 21.21
CA THR A 666 -9.99 -4.50 20.90
C THR A 666 -9.62 -4.57 19.42
N GLN A 667 -8.33 -4.59 19.12
CA GLN A 667 -7.84 -4.57 17.73
C GLN A 667 -7.95 -5.94 17.03
N GLY A 668 -7.98 -7.03 17.80
CA GLY A 668 -7.96 -8.42 17.32
C GLY A 668 -6.55 -8.97 17.11
N ASP A 669 -5.62 -8.65 18.00
CA ASP A 669 -4.24 -9.15 17.99
C ASP A 669 -3.91 -9.86 19.32
N PHE A 670 -3.09 -10.91 19.25
CA PHE A 670 -2.54 -11.55 20.43
C PHE A 670 -1.28 -10.84 20.91
N ALA A 671 -1.16 -10.68 22.22
CA ALA A 671 0.03 -10.16 22.86
C ALA A 671 0.31 -10.89 24.19
N MET A 672 1.53 -10.71 24.69
CA MET A 672 1.94 -11.03 26.06
C MET A 672 2.56 -9.77 26.65
N LYS A 673 2.29 -9.51 27.94
CA LYS A 673 2.92 -8.43 28.70
C LYS A 673 3.99 -9.01 29.64
N TYR A 674 4.94 -8.18 30.03
CA TYR A 674 6.07 -8.57 30.89
C TYR A 674 6.21 -7.63 32.09
N ASP A 675 6.97 -8.06 33.10
CA ASP A 675 7.17 -7.32 34.35
C ASP A 675 7.81 -5.94 34.17
N ASP A 676 8.60 -5.75 33.11
CA ASP A 676 9.19 -4.45 32.76
C ASP A 676 8.19 -3.50 32.05
N GLY A 677 6.92 -3.90 31.92
CA GLY A 677 5.87 -3.13 31.26
C GLY A 677 5.92 -3.17 29.73
N SER A 678 6.78 -4.02 29.15
CA SER A 678 6.84 -4.25 27.71
C SER A 678 5.84 -5.32 27.24
N PHE A 679 5.66 -5.41 25.92
CA PHE A 679 4.73 -6.30 25.26
C PHE A 679 5.41 -6.98 24.06
N THR A 680 5.02 -8.23 23.77
CA THR A 680 5.32 -8.94 22.51
C THR A 680 4.04 -9.29 21.79
N LEU A 681 4.11 -9.41 20.46
CA LEU A 681 2.95 -9.63 19.60
C LEU A 681 3.03 -10.97 18.88
N HIS A 682 1.91 -11.71 18.88
CA HIS A 682 1.84 -13.12 18.47
C HIS A 682 0.81 -13.36 17.37
N GLY A 683 0.69 -12.39 16.46
CA GLY A 683 -0.21 -12.46 15.31
C GLY A 683 -1.67 -12.13 15.61
N ARG A 684 -2.52 -12.34 14.60
CA ARG A 684 -3.96 -12.01 14.64
C ARG A 684 -4.75 -13.00 15.51
N SER A 685 -5.62 -12.49 16.37
CA SER A 685 -6.59 -13.30 17.13
C SER A 685 -7.87 -13.57 16.35
N ASP A 686 -8.13 -12.80 15.29
CA ASP A 686 -9.27 -12.95 14.38
C ASP A 686 -8.90 -13.69 13.06
N ASP A 687 -9.90 -13.94 12.22
CA ASP A 687 -9.80 -14.61 10.90
C ASP A 687 -9.23 -13.65 9.81
N VAL A 688 -8.14 -12.96 10.16
CA VAL A 688 -7.41 -12.04 9.29
C VAL A 688 -5.96 -12.52 9.20
N ILE A 689 -5.36 -12.42 8.03
CA ILE A 689 -3.95 -12.73 7.81
C ILE A 689 -3.21 -11.49 7.31
N ASN A 690 -1.90 -11.49 7.51
CA ASN A 690 -1.01 -10.43 7.07
C ASN A 690 0.05 -11.02 6.15
N VAL A 691 -0.03 -10.71 4.85
CA VAL A 691 0.88 -11.22 3.82
C VAL A 691 1.74 -10.06 3.35
N SER A 692 3.03 -10.08 3.68
CA SER A 692 3.96 -9.00 3.35
C SER A 692 3.49 -7.61 3.78
N GLY A 693 2.95 -7.48 5.00
CA GLY A 693 2.39 -6.23 5.54
C GLY A 693 0.96 -5.90 5.11
N HIS A 694 0.36 -6.65 4.18
CA HIS A 694 -1.00 -6.43 3.70
C HIS A 694 -2.02 -7.21 4.53
N ARG A 695 -2.91 -6.49 5.22
CA ARG A 695 -4.00 -7.06 6.02
C ARG A 695 -5.14 -7.50 5.11
N MET A 696 -5.53 -8.78 5.18
CA MET A 696 -6.60 -9.37 4.38
C MET A 696 -7.44 -10.37 5.19
N GLY A 697 -8.76 -10.35 5.01
CA GLY A 697 -9.66 -11.31 5.65
C GLY A 697 -9.63 -12.65 4.91
N THR A 698 -9.60 -13.78 5.61
CA THR A 698 -9.62 -15.10 4.95
C THR A 698 -10.93 -15.34 4.23
N GLU A 699 -12.04 -14.87 4.79
CA GLU A 699 -13.39 -14.93 4.18
C GLU A 699 -13.47 -14.19 2.84
N GLU A 700 -12.71 -13.09 2.66
CA GLU A 700 -12.67 -12.37 1.38
C GLU A 700 -12.07 -13.24 0.26
N ILE A 701 -11.09 -14.09 0.60
CA ILE A 701 -10.45 -15.04 -0.32
C ILE A 701 -11.36 -16.25 -0.55
N GLU A 702 -11.97 -16.79 0.52
CA GLU A 702 -12.96 -17.87 0.46
C GLU A 702 -14.12 -17.50 -0.46
N GLY A 703 -14.71 -16.31 -0.30
CA GLY A 703 -15.79 -15.80 -1.14
C GLY A 703 -15.40 -15.67 -2.61
N ALA A 704 -14.18 -15.20 -2.90
CA ALA A 704 -13.66 -15.13 -4.27
C ALA A 704 -13.53 -16.53 -4.91
N ILE A 705 -13.08 -17.53 -4.16
CA ILE A 705 -13.01 -18.93 -4.61
C ILE A 705 -14.41 -19.51 -4.83
N LEU A 706 -15.33 -19.28 -3.89
CA LEU A 706 -16.71 -19.77 -3.96
C LEU A 706 -17.52 -19.17 -5.10
N LYS A 707 -17.13 -17.99 -5.61
CA LYS A 707 -17.73 -17.37 -6.81
C LYS A 707 -17.64 -18.29 -8.02
N ASP A 708 -16.69 -19.23 -8.06
CA ASP A 708 -16.62 -20.24 -9.11
C ASP A 708 -17.89 -21.10 -9.21
N LYS A 709 -18.53 -21.42 -8.07
CA LYS A 709 -19.80 -22.19 -8.05
C LYS A 709 -20.94 -21.44 -8.71
N ILE A 710 -20.87 -20.11 -8.72
CA ILE A 710 -21.87 -19.22 -9.32
C ILE A 710 -21.59 -19.07 -10.82
N ILE A 711 -20.31 -18.94 -11.19
CA ILE A 711 -19.88 -18.70 -12.58
C ILE A 711 -19.90 -19.99 -13.41
N ASN A 712 -19.56 -21.13 -12.79
CA ASN A 712 -19.40 -22.43 -13.43
C ASN A 712 -20.36 -23.46 -12.78
N PRO A 713 -21.45 -23.85 -13.46
CA PRO A 713 -22.38 -24.88 -12.97
C PRO A 713 -21.71 -26.24 -12.71
N GLU A 714 -20.61 -26.54 -13.41
CA GLU A 714 -19.84 -27.77 -13.26
C GLU A 714 -18.68 -27.64 -12.28
N SER A 715 -18.61 -26.55 -11.50
CA SER A 715 -17.54 -26.33 -10.53
C SER A 715 -17.33 -27.57 -9.64
N PRO A 716 -16.09 -28.05 -9.49
CA PRO A 716 -15.77 -29.14 -8.57
C PRO A 716 -15.67 -28.64 -7.12
N VAL A 717 -15.76 -27.32 -6.86
CA VAL A 717 -15.63 -26.75 -5.52
C VAL A 717 -16.91 -26.98 -4.73
N GLY A 718 -16.82 -27.79 -3.68
CA GLY A 718 -17.83 -27.91 -2.65
C GLY A 718 -17.75 -26.70 -1.72
N ASN A 719 -16.81 -26.74 -0.79
CA ASN A 719 -16.56 -25.69 0.21
C ASN A 719 -15.05 -25.39 0.30
N VAL A 720 -14.71 -24.23 0.89
CA VAL A 720 -13.33 -23.76 1.04
C VAL A 720 -13.11 -23.19 2.44
N ILE A 721 -11.91 -23.39 2.98
CA ILE A 721 -11.39 -22.65 4.13
C ILE A 721 -10.00 -22.14 3.77
N VAL A 722 -9.75 -20.85 4.00
CA VAL A 722 -8.44 -20.23 3.82
C VAL A 722 -7.83 -19.94 5.18
N VAL A 723 -6.55 -20.28 5.32
CA VAL A 723 -5.76 -20.01 6.52
C VAL A 723 -4.40 -19.45 6.11
N GLY A 724 -3.82 -18.64 6.99
CA GLY A 724 -2.46 -18.13 6.79
C GLY A 724 -1.46 -19.18 7.25
N ALA A 725 -0.64 -19.66 6.32
CA ALA A 725 0.45 -20.59 6.62
C ALA A 725 1.78 -19.85 6.80
N PRO A 726 2.64 -20.25 7.75
CA PRO A 726 3.97 -19.68 7.92
C PRO A 726 4.75 -19.71 6.61
N HIS A 727 5.32 -18.56 6.24
CA HIS A 727 6.12 -18.42 5.04
C HIS A 727 7.41 -17.66 5.36
N ARG A 728 8.56 -18.23 4.98
CA ARG A 728 9.90 -17.71 5.32
C ARG A 728 10.09 -16.24 4.96
N GLU A 729 9.66 -15.85 3.76
CA GLU A 729 9.82 -14.48 3.26
C GLU A 729 8.67 -13.53 3.65
N LYS A 730 7.41 -13.95 3.42
CA LYS A 730 6.22 -13.10 3.53
C LYS A 730 5.61 -13.02 4.94
N GLY A 731 6.18 -13.75 5.91
CA GLY A 731 5.57 -13.97 7.23
C GLY A 731 4.46 -15.03 7.16
N LEU A 732 3.37 -14.72 6.47
CA LEU A 732 2.30 -15.67 6.15
C LEU A 732 2.04 -15.70 4.64
N THR A 733 1.50 -16.81 4.15
CA THR A 733 0.93 -16.96 2.80
C THR A 733 -0.47 -17.57 2.91
N PRO A 734 -1.45 -17.18 2.07
CA PRO A 734 -2.75 -17.83 2.09
C PRO A 734 -2.63 -19.25 1.52
N VAL A 735 -3.18 -20.24 2.22
CA VAL A 735 -3.36 -21.61 1.72
C VAL A 735 -4.85 -21.94 1.73
N ALA A 736 -5.37 -22.38 0.59
CA ALA A 736 -6.79 -22.69 0.42
C ALA A 736 -7.03 -24.19 0.52
N PHE A 737 -7.77 -24.62 1.54
CA PHE A 737 -8.22 -26.00 1.67
C PHE A 737 -9.58 -26.14 1.00
N LEU A 738 -9.74 -27.16 0.17
CA LEU A 738 -10.92 -27.38 -0.66
C LEU A 738 -11.54 -28.74 -0.37
N VAL A 739 -12.85 -28.77 -0.17
CA VAL A 739 -13.65 -30.00 -0.24
C VAL A 739 -14.32 -30.04 -1.61
N ALA A 740 -14.08 -31.11 -2.38
CA ALA A 740 -14.70 -31.26 -3.70
C ALA A 740 -16.18 -31.65 -3.61
N VAL A 741 -16.96 -31.33 -4.63
CA VAL A 741 -18.32 -31.86 -4.81
C VAL A 741 -18.24 -33.39 -4.95
N ALA A 742 -19.22 -34.11 -4.39
CA ALA A 742 -19.24 -35.56 -4.42
C ALA A 742 -19.05 -36.12 -5.84
N GLY A 743 -18.09 -37.03 -6.00
CA GLY A 743 -17.74 -37.66 -7.29
C GLY A 743 -16.82 -36.84 -8.19
N LYS A 744 -16.42 -35.62 -7.79
CA LYS A 744 -15.43 -34.78 -8.50
C LYS A 744 -14.11 -34.72 -7.73
N ARG A 745 -13.06 -34.22 -8.39
CA ARG A 745 -11.75 -33.90 -7.80
C ARG A 745 -11.30 -32.52 -8.27
N ILE A 746 -10.40 -31.90 -7.53
CA ILE A 746 -9.81 -30.62 -7.91
C ILE A 746 -8.61 -30.89 -8.84
N THR A 747 -8.69 -30.44 -10.09
CA THR A 747 -7.60 -30.59 -11.07
C THR A 747 -6.64 -29.41 -11.03
N LEU A 748 -5.47 -29.53 -11.69
CA LEU A 748 -4.55 -28.42 -11.83
C LEU A 748 -5.16 -27.23 -12.59
N ASP A 749 -5.98 -27.48 -13.62
CA ASP A 749 -6.66 -26.42 -14.34
C ASP A 749 -7.71 -25.71 -13.47
N ASP A 750 -8.37 -26.43 -12.55
CA ASP A 750 -9.23 -25.81 -11.54
C ASP A 750 -8.44 -24.87 -10.63
N THR A 751 -7.30 -25.32 -10.08
CA THR A 751 -6.48 -24.48 -9.21
C THR A 751 -5.96 -23.21 -9.90
N ARG A 752 -5.54 -23.30 -11.18
CA ARG A 752 -5.16 -22.14 -12.00
C ARG A 752 -6.33 -21.17 -12.17
N ARG A 753 -7.51 -21.68 -12.52
CA ARG A 753 -8.72 -20.88 -12.69
C ARG A 753 -9.15 -20.21 -11.38
N LEU A 754 -9.10 -20.92 -10.25
CA LEU A 754 -9.40 -20.37 -8.93
C LEU A 754 -8.39 -19.30 -8.50
N SER A 755 -7.10 -19.49 -8.81
CA SER A 755 -6.04 -18.48 -8.57
C SER A 755 -6.33 -17.19 -9.34
N GLU A 756 -6.66 -17.31 -10.62
CA GLU A 756 -7.02 -16.15 -11.46
C GLU A 756 -8.32 -15.48 -11.01
N LEU A 757 -9.27 -16.26 -10.50
CA LEU A 757 -10.51 -15.71 -9.94
C LEU A 757 -10.23 -14.88 -8.69
N VAL A 758 -9.40 -15.36 -7.76
CA VAL A 758 -8.98 -14.59 -6.58
C VAL A 758 -8.20 -13.33 -6.99
N ARG A 759 -7.28 -13.46 -7.96
CA ARG A 759 -6.52 -12.33 -8.51
C ARG A 759 -7.46 -11.26 -9.05
N LYS A 760 -8.47 -11.65 -9.82
CA LYS A 760 -9.46 -10.74 -10.41
C LYS A 760 -10.37 -10.12 -9.34
N GLU A 761 -10.87 -10.89 -8.38
CA GLU A 761 -11.84 -10.36 -7.40
C GLU A 761 -11.18 -9.50 -6.32
N LYS A 762 -9.99 -9.86 -5.82
CA LYS A 762 -9.35 -9.21 -4.67
C LYS A 762 -8.00 -8.58 -4.97
N GLY A 763 -7.20 -9.20 -5.83
CA GLY A 763 -5.87 -8.71 -6.22
C GLY A 763 -4.79 -9.79 -6.09
N ALA A 764 -3.64 -9.54 -6.71
CA ALA A 764 -2.54 -10.50 -6.80
C ALA A 764 -1.98 -10.91 -5.42
N VAL A 765 -2.00 -10.00 -4.45
CA VAL A 765 -1.47 -10.23 -3.09
C VAL A 765 -2.32 -11.24 -2.29
N SER A 766 -3.59 -11.42 -2.66
CA SER A 766 -4.54 -12.30 -1.96
C SER A 766 -4.60 -13.71 -2.55
N VAL A 767 -3.85 -13.99 -3.62
CA VAL A 767 -3.86 -15.29 -4.31
C VAL A 767 -3.20 -16.36 -3.41
N PRO A 768 -3.89 -17.48 -3.11
CA PRO A 768 -3.29 -18.57 -2.35
C PRO A 768 -2.01 -19.12 -3.01
N SER A 769 -1.01 -19.49 -2.21
CA SER A 769 0.19 -20.15 -2.74
C SER A 769 -0.10 -21.59 -3.18
N ASP A 770 -0.99 -22.27 -2.46
CA ASP A 770 -1.41 -23.64 -2.77
C ASP A 770 -2.90 -23.85 -2.52
N PHE A 771 -3.45 -24.83 -3.25
CA PHE A 771 -4.80 -25.35 -3.07
C PHE A 771 -4.70 -26.81 -2.65
N ILE A 772 -5.21 -27.15 -1.46
CA ILE A 772 -5.09 -28.48 -0.85
C ILE A 772 -6.48 -29.13 -0.81
N GLU A 773 -6.70 -30.16 -1.62
CA GLU A 773 -7.91 -30.96 -1.56
C GLU A 773 -7.91 -31.86 -0.30
N VAL A 774 -8.98 -31.75 0.49
CA VAL A 774 -9.22 -32.50 1.72
C VAL A 774 -10.56 -33.22 1.67
N ALA A 775 -10.68 -34.33 2.40
CA ALA A 775 -11.91 -35.12 2.39
C ALA A 775 -13.08 -34.40 3.08
N ALA A 776 -12.82 -33.72 4.19
CA ALA A 776 -13.81 -32.96 4.95
C ALA A 776 -13.14 -31.91 5.85
N PHE A 777 -13.88 -30.87 6.23
CA PHE A 777 -13.46 -29.94 7.28
C PHE A 777 -13.88 -30.41 8.67
N PRO A 778 -13.12 -30.06 9.73
CA PRO A 778 -13.52 -30.36 11.09
C PRO A 778 -14.74 -29.50 11.43
N GLU A 779 -15.85 -30.15 11.77
CA GLU A 779 -17.12 -29.51 12.10
C GLU A 779 -17.59 -29.86 13.51
N THR A 780 -18.22 -28.89 14.18
CA THR A 780 -18.92 -29.14 15.44
C THR A 780 -20.19 -29.94 15.21
N ARG A 781 -20.81 -30.46 16.28
CA ARG A 781 -22.14 -31.08 16.21
C ARG A 781 -23.24 -30.14 15.68
N SER A 782 -23.02 -28.83 15.71
CA SER A 782 -23.91 -27.81 15.12
C SER A 782 -23.62 -27.54 13.63
N GLY A 783 -22.67 -28.24 13.01
CA GLY A 783 -22.28 -28.07 11.61
C GLY A 783 -21.38 -26.87 11.32
N LYS A 784 -20.80 -26.22 12.36
CA LYS A 784 -19.89 -25.08 12.18
C LYS A 784 -18.48 -25.58 11.90
N TYR A 785 -17.84 -25.07 10.85
CA TYR A 785 -16.43 -25.38 10.56
C TYR A 785 -15.48 -24.75 11.59
N MET A 786 -14.54 -25.54 12.04
CA MET A 786 -13.57 -25.18 13.08
C MET A 786 -12.24 -24.80 12.45
N ARG A 787 -12.16 -23.59 11.88
CA ARG A 787 -10.96 -23.01 11.25
C ARG A 787 -9.71 -23.10 12.14
N ARG A 788 -9.90 -22.98 13.47
CA ARG A 788 -8.84 -23.08 14.47
C ARG A 788 -7.99 -24.33 14.30
N PHE A 789 -8.59 -25.51 14.11
CA PHE A 789 -7.81 -26.76 13.99
C PHE A 789 -6.93 -26.79 12.74
N LEU A 790 -7.36 -26.21 11.61
CA LEU A 790 -6.50 -26.08 10.44
C LEU A 790 -5.31 -25.15 10.71
N LYS A 791 -5.56 -24.02 11.38
CA LYS A 791 -4.51 -23.06 11.79
C LYS A 791 -3.52 -23.71 12.76
N ASP A 792 -4.03 -24.42 13.77
CA ASP A 792 -3.21 -25.12 14.77
C ASP A 792 -2.34 -26.20 14.10
N LEU A 793 -2.91 -27.05 13.22
CA LEU A 793 -2.16 -28.07 12.48
C LEU A 793 -1.08 -27.47 11.57
N ILE A 794 -1.37 -26.34 10.92
CA ILE A 794 -0.40 -25.64 10.08
C ILE A 794 0.74 -25.04 10.90
N ASN A 795 0.46 -24.51 12.08
CA ASN A 795 1.46 -23.89 12.95
C ASN A 795 2.21 -24.89 13.84
N ASP A 796 1.84 -26.18 13.80
CA ASP A 796 2.30 -27.21 14.76
C ASP A 796 1.93 -26.88 16.22
N ASP A 797 0.84 -26.14 16.42
CA ASP A 797 0.28 -25.83 17.73
C ASP A 797 -0.50 -27.03 18.29
N ALA A 798 -0.64 -27.09 19.63
CA ALA A 798 -1.48 -28.07 20.29
C ALA A 798 -2.97 -27.82 19.95
N LEU A 799 -3.67 -28.85 19.44
CA LEU A 799 -5.07 -28.75 18.99
C LEU A 799 -6.07 -28.40 20.10
N GLY A 800 -5.67 -28.56 21.37
CA GLY A 800 -6.56 -28.41 22.51
C GLY A 800 -7.68 -29.46 22.53
N ASP A 801 -8.83 -29.11 23.08
CA ASP A 801 -9.98 -30.00 23.19
C ASP A 801 -10.67 -30.25 21.83
N THR A 802 -10.71 -31.51 21.41
CA THR A 802 -11.32 -32.00 20.16
C THR A 802 -12.64 -32.73 20.38
N THR A 803 -13.09 -32.91 21.64
CA THR A 803 -14.28 -33.73 21.99
C THR A 803 -15.61 -33.17 21.47
N THR A 804 -15.61 -31.90 21.08
CA THR A 804 -16.76 -31.18 20.52
C THR A 804 -16.93 -31.38 19.00
N LEU A 805 -15.93 -31.96 18.33
CA LEU A 805 -16.00 -32.27 16.90
C LEU A 805 -16.94 -33.44 16.64
N ARG A 806 -17.73 -33.32 15.58
CA ARG A 806 -18.61 -34.39 15.09
C ARG A 806 -17.83 -35.42 14.26
N ASN A 807 -16.79 -34.97 13.57
CA ASN A 807 -15.98 -35.75 12.63
C ASN A 807 -14.47 -35.64 12.94
N PRO A 808 -14.02 -36.06 14.13
CA PRO A 808 -12.60 -35.96 14.53
C PRO A 808 -11.63 -36.68 13.57
N GLU A 809 -12.10 -37.68 12.83
CA GLU A 809 -11.34 -38.39 11.79
C GLU A 809 -10.86 -37.46 10.65
N SER A 810 -11.53 -36.33 10.41
CA SER A 810 -11.10 -35.32 9.44
C SER A 810 -9.72 -34.74 9.77
N LEU A 811 -9.34 -34.71 11.07
CA LEU A 811 -8.02 -34.24 11.51
C LEU A 811 -6.89 -35.16 11.06
N ILE A 812 -7.17 -36.46 10.84
CA ILE A 812 -6.16 -37.42 10.38
C ILE A 812 -5.78 -37.14 8.93
N ASP A 813 -6.80 -36.96 8.07
CA ASP A 813 -6.59 -36.60 6.66
C ASP A 813 -5.89 -35.24 6.56
N LEU A 814 -6.33 -34.25 7.32
CA LEU A 814 -5.71 -32.92 7.37
C LEU A 814 -4.25 -32.98 7.79
N ARG A 815 -3.92 -33.70 8.88
CA ARG A 815 -2.53 -33.84 9.34
C ARG A 815 -1.65 -34.48 8.26
N LYS A 816 -2.16 -35.48 7.55
CA LYS A 816 -1.43 -36.09 6.43
C LYS A 816 -1.19 -35.10 5.30
N LYS A 817 -2.23 -34.40 4.83
CA LYS A 817 -2.15 -33.43 3.73
C LYS A 817 -1.25 -32.24 4.06
N ILE A 818 -1.36 -31.71 5.27
CA ILE A 818 -0.50 -30.62 5.77
C ILE A 818 0.94 -31.12 5.89
N GLY A 819 1.17 -32.35 6.37
CA GLY A 819 2.51 -32.95 6.42
C GLY A 819 3.14 -33.11 5.03
N GLU A 820 2.38 -33.58 4.04
CA GLU A 820 2.80 -33.68 2.64
C GLU A 820 3.17 -32.30 2.07
N TRP A 821 2.33 -31.28 2.32
CA TRP A 821 2.59 -29.90 1.89
C TRP A 821 3.82 -29.30 2.57
N LYS A 822 3.98 -29.43 3.91
CA LYS A 822 5.17 -28.97 4.64
C LYS A 822 6.46 -29.64 4.15
N ALA A 823 6.40 -30.93 3.84
CA ALA A 823 7.55 -31.66 3.31
C ALA A 823 7.93 -31.16 1.90
N LYS A 824 6.95 -30.79 1.06
CA LYS A 824 7.17 -30.15 -0.24
C LYS A 824 7.83 -28.78 -0.06
N GLU A 825 7.27 -27.90 0.76
CA GLU A 825 7.82 -26.57 1.08
C GLU A 825 9.24 -26.66 1.62
N SER A 826 9.50 -27.57 2.55
CA SER A 826 10.83 -27.77 3.11
C SER A 826 11.84 -28.25 2.06
N ARG A 827 11.42 -29.11 1.12
CA ARG A 827 12.29 -29.56 0.02
C ARG A 827 12.62 -28.39 -0.91
N GLU A 828 11.62 -27.63 -1.34
CA GLU A 828 11.80 -26.45 -2.19
C GLU A 828 12.70 -25.41 -1.51
N ALA A 829 12.51 -25.15 -0.21
CA ALA A 829 13.35 -24.24 0.56
C ALA A 829 14.78 -24.74 0.80
N SER A 830 15.00 -26.07 0.80
CA SER A 830 16.32 -26.70 1.01
C SER A 830 17.13 -26.91 -0.27
N GLN A 831 16.49 -26.87 -1.45
CA GLN A 831 17.15 -27.05 -2.73
C GLN A 831 17.97 -25.81 -3.10
N LYS A 832 19.26 -25.79 -2.71
CA LYS A 832 20.27 -24.81 -3.17
C LYS A 832 20.61 -24.91 -4.66
N MET A 833 19.95 -25.79 -5.40
CA MET A 833 20.27 -26.10 -6.79
C MET A 833 19.82 -24.99 -7.75
N PHE A 834 18.74 -24.27 -7.44
CA PHE A 834 18.20 -23.22 -8.31
C PHE A 834 18.01 -21.88 -7.61
N GLU A 835 18.35 -20.81 -8.30
CA GLU A 835 17.96 -19.44 -7.98
C GLU A 835 17.15 -18.89 -9.16
N THR A 836 15.99 -18.29 -8.89
CA THR A 836 15.09 -17.78 -9.93
C THR A 836 14.85 -16.29 -9.73
N LEU A 837 15.26 -15.49 -10.71
CA LEU A 837 14.93 -14.09 -10.88
C LEU A 837 13.82 -13.94 -11.94
N ARG A 838 13.43 -12.72 -12.32
CA ARG A 838 12.34 -12.53 -13.30
C ARG A 838 12.72 -13.06 -14.68
N TYR A 839 13.94 -12.76 -15.10
CA TYR A 839 14.44 -13.02 -16.45
C TYR A 839 15.70 -13.88 -16.46
N PHE A 840 16.14 -14.36 -15.31
CA PHE A 840 17.26 -15.28 -15.19
C PHE A 840 16.93 -16.44 -14.26
N ARG A 841 17.38 -17.63 -14.62
CA ARG A 841 17.45 -18.79 -13.73
C ARG A 841 18.90 -19.22 -13.61
N ILE A 842 19.37 -19.43 -12.38
CA ILE A 842 20.70 -19.97 -12.11
C ILE A 842 20.52 -21.40 -11.63
N HIS A 843 21.25 -22.32 -12.25
CA HIS A 843 21.37 -23.71 -11.84
C HIS A 843 22.80 -23.96 -11.36
N TYR A 844 22.95 -24.35 -10.09
CA TYR A 844 24.24 -24.72 -9.52
C TYR A 844 24.42 -26.24 -9.61
N SER A 845 25.45 -26.67 -10.33
CA SER A 845 25.83 -28.08 -10.47
C SER A 845 27.19 -28.30 -9.83
N GLU A 846 27.27 -29.20 -8.87
CA GLU A 846 28.55 -29.55 -8.23
C GLU A 846 29.43 -30.30 -9.24
N VAL A 847 30.65 -29.82 -9.45
CA VAL A 847 31.64 -30.43 -10.36
C VAL A 847 32.77 -31.11 -9.59
N GLN A 848 33.08 -30.61 -8.39
CA GLN A 848 33.93 -31.24 -7.38
C GLN A 848 33.35 -30.91 -6.00
N PRO A 849 33.71 -31.63 -4.91
CA PRO A 849 33.21 -31.33 -3.58
C PRO A 849 33.35 -29.85 -3.21
N LYS A 850 32.21 -29.16 -2.98
CA LYS A 850 32.12 -27.71 -2.70
C LYS A 850 32.57 -26.77 -3.83
N GLU A 851 32.75 -27.29 -5.04
CA GLU A 851 33.03 -26.49 -6.24
C GLU A 851 31.88 -26.64 -7.24
N PHE A 852 31.31 -25.50 -7.64
CA PHE A 852 30.10 -25.46 -8.45
C PHE A 852 30.35 -24.80 -9.81
N LEU A 853 29.70 -25.37 -10.82
CA LEU A 853 29.37 -24.73 -12.08
C LEU A 853 28.05 -23.99 -11.91
N ALA A 854 27.99 -22.72 -12.29
CA ALA A 854 26.74 -21.96 -12.34
C ALA A 854 26.28 -21.82 -13.80
N VAL A 855 25.13 -22.39 -14.15
CA VAL A 855 24.48 -22.23 -15.45
C VAL A 855 23.38 -21.18 -15.33
N VAL A 856 23.57 -20.03 -15.96
CA VAL A 856 22.64 -18.92 -15.99
C VAL A 856 21.87 -18.93 -17.31
N THR A 857 20.57 -19.16 -17.22
CA THR A 857 19.66 -19.19 -18.36
C THR A 857 18.86 -17.88 -18.44
N ILE A 858 18.93 -17.18 -19.58
CA ILE A 858 18.08 -16.01 -19.87
C ILE A 858 16.68 -16.50 -20.23
N THR A 859 15.65 -16.03 -19.52
CA THR A 859 14.26 -16.47 -19.64
C THR A 859 13.31 -15.29 -19.90
N ASN A 860 13.58 -14.47 -20.93
CA ASN A 860 12.71 -13.34 -21.29
C ASN A 860 11.93 -13.62 -22.59
N PRO A 861 10.75 -14.28 -22.51
CA PRO A 861 9.97 -14.57 -23.71
C PRO A 861 9.48 -13.27 -24.39
N PRO A 862 9.32 -13.27 -25.73
CA PRO A 862 9.36 -14.45 -26.62
C PRO A 862 10.74 -14.80 -27.18
N VAL A 863 11.72 -13.88 -27.17
CA VAL A 863 12.99 -14.02 -27.92
C VAL A 863 14.24 -13.71 -27.10
N ASN A 864 14.13 -13.81 -25.77
CA ASN A 864 15.21 -13.52 -24.81
C ASN A 864 15.78 -12.10 -24.99
N ALA A 865 14.92 -11.11 -25.28
CA ALA A 865 15.35 -9.73 -25.44
C ALA A 865 15.89 -9.15 -24.12
N LEU A 866 16.81 -8.19 -24.21
CA LEU A 866 17.38 -7.50 -23.04
C LEU A 866 16.67 -6.16 -22.84
N ASN A 867 15.74 -6.10 -21.90
CA ASN A 867 15.16 -4.85 -21.40
C ASN A 867 15.92 -4.32 -20.17
N GLU A 868 15.55 -3.15 -19.67
CA GLU A 868 16.24 -2.50 -18.53
C GLU A 868 16.32 -3.42 -17.30
N ARG A 869 15.20 -4.04 -16.91
CA ARG A 869 15.16 -5.01 -15.81
C ARG A 869 16.08 -6.21 -16.04
N CYS A 870 16.23 -6.68 -17.27
CA CYS A 870 17.19 -7.75 -17.58
C CYS A 870 18.62 -7.31 -17.25
N PHE A 871 19.01 -6.08 -17.56
CA PHE A 871 20.35 -5.60 -17.22
C PHE A 871 20.55 -5.41 -15.71
N ASP A 872 19.53 -4.91 -15.02
CA ASP A 872 19.56 -4.80 -13.56
C ASP A 872 19.76 -6.16 -12.87
N GLU A 873 19.01 -7.17 -13.31
CA GLU A 873 19.15 -8.54 -12.81
C GLU A 873 20.50 -9.15 -13.23
N LEU A 874 20.97 -8.92 -14.46
CA LEU A 874 22.25 -9.42 -14.94
C LEU A 874 23.42 -8.88 -14.12
N ILE A 875 23.42 -7.58 -13.78
CA ILE A 875 24.46 -6.98 -12.92
C ILE A 875 24.47 -7.69 -11.56
N THR A 876 23.29 -7.89 -10.98
CA THR A 876 23.12 -8.57 -9.69
C THR A 876 23.65 -10.01 -9.75
N VAL A 877 23.27 -10.76 -10.79
CA VAL A 877 23.73 -12.14 -11.01
C VAL A 877 25.25 -12.20 -11.17
N VAL A 878 25.82 -11.34 -12.01
CA VAL A 878 27.26 -11.30 -12.28
C VAL A 878 28.05 -10.97 -11.02
N ASP A 879 27.59 -10.00 -10.23
CA ASP A 879 28.24 -9.63 -8.98
C ASP A 879 28.19 -10.74 -7.93
N ARG A 880 27.04 -11.41 -7.78
CA ARG A 880 26.88 -12.53 -6.87
C ARG A 880 27.78 -13.70 -7.25
N LEU A 881 27.77 -14.10 -8.53
CA LEU A 881 28.60 -15.20 -9.02
C LEU A 881 30.09 -14.88 -8.96
N SER A 882 30.49 -13.63 -9.22
CA SER A 882 31.88 -13.20 -9.09
C SER A 882 32.40 -13.35 -7.65
N ARG A 883 31.60 -12.90 -6.66
CA ARG A 883 31.95 -12.94 -5.22
C ARG A 883 31.79 -14.30 -4.54
N ASN A 884 31.15 -15.27 -5.18
CA ASN A 884 30.90 -16.59 -4.59
C ASN A 884 32.06 -17.56 -4.88
N ASP A 885 33.00 -17.71 -3.96
CA ASP A 885 34.21 -18.53 -4.15
C ASP A 885 33.93 -20.01 -4.45
N ASP A 886 32.76 -20.52 -4.07
CA ASP A 886 32.35 -21.90 -4.36
C ASP A 886 32.05 -22.08 -5.86
N VAL A 887 31.66 -21.02 -6.57
CA VAL A 887 31.44 -21.05 -8.03
C VAL A 887 32.78 -20.88 -8.74
N LYS A 888 33.16 -21.89 -9.54
CA LYS A 888 34.43 -21.90 -10.30
C LYS A 888 34.28 -21.52 -11.76
N VAL A 889 33.14 -21.82 -12.37
CA VAL A 889 32.84 -21.55 -13.79
C VAL A 889 31.41 -21.03 -13.92
N VAL A 890 31.22 -20.06 -14.80
CA VAL A 890 29.89 -19.52 -15.14
C VAL A 890 29.58 -19.81 -16.60
N VAL A 891 28.38 -20.31 -16.89
CA VAL A 891 27.90 -20.56 -18.24
C VAL A 891 26.62 -19.75 -18.46
N PHE A 892 26.59 -18.89 -19.48
CA PHE A 892 25.38 -18.19 -19.90
C PHE A 892 24.75 -18.90 -21.11
N THR A 893 23.43 -19.07 -21.11
CA THR A 893 22.67 -19.65 -22.23
C THR A 893 21.25 -19.07 -22.32
N GLY A 894 20.56 -19.20 -23.46
CA GLY A 894 19.18 -18.73 -23.61
C GLY A 894 18.16 -19.83 -23.31
N ASP A 895 16.97 -19.48 -22.84
CA ASP A 895 15.85 -20.43 -22.74
C ASP A 895 15.25 -20.74 -24.13
N GLY A 896 14.77 -21.96 -24.30
CA GLY A 896 14.27 -22.47 -25.58
C GLY A 896 15.35 -22.86 -26.59
N THR A 897 14.99 -22.90 -27.88
CA THR A 897 15.87 -23.42 -28.95
C THR A 897 16.09 -22.47 -30.11
N SER A 898 15.46 -21.29 -30.09
CA SER A 898 15.43 -20.32 -31.19
C SER A 898 16.48 -19.21 -31.01
N SER A 899 16.57 -18.65 -29.81
CA SER A 899 17.40 -17.49 -29.50
C SER A 899 18.24 -17.72 -28.25
N PHE A 900 19.55 -17.44 -28.36
CA PHE A 900 20.35 -17.15 -27.17
C PHE A 900 19.85 -15.83 -26.58
N VAL A 901 20.02 -14.74 -27.34
CA VAL A 901 19.47 -13.39 -27.08
C VAL A 901 19.30 -12.69 -28.43
N ALA A 902 18.08 -12.27 -28.75
CA ALA A 902 17.79 -11.65 -30.06
C ALA A 902 18.13 -10.15 -30.15
N GLY A 903 18.50 -9.51 -29.04
CA GLY A 903 18.91 -8.10 -29.00
C GLY A 903 18.30 -7.34 -27.83
N ALA A 904 18.32 -6.01 -27.91
CA ALA A 904 17.61 -5.12 -26.99
C ALA A 904 16.09 -5.20 -27.20
N ASP A 905 15.31 -4.84 -26.18
CA ASP A 905 13.86 -4.70 -26.32
C ASP A 905 13.51 -3.44 -27.14
N VAL A 906 13.21 -3.63 -28.42
CA VAL A 906 12.90 -2.54 -29.37
C VAL A 906 11.63 -1.79 -28.98
N LYS A 907 10.65 -2.49 -28.38
CA LYS A 907 9.41 -1.86 -27.93
C LYS A 907 9.68 -0.90 -26.78
N GLN A 908 10.48 -1.33 -25.81
CA GLN A 908 10.93 -0.44 -24.72
C GLN A 908 11.69 0.78 -25.25
N LEU A 909 12.61 0.59 -26.20
CA LEU A 909 13.37 1.70 -26.81
C LEU A 909 12.46 2.72 -27.49
N TYR A 910 11.36 2.29 -28.09
CA TYR A 910 10.43 3.18 -28.80
C TYR A 910 9.42 3.87 -27.86
N GLU A 911 8.84 3.12 -26.92
CA GLU A 911 7.71 3.58 -26.11
C GLU A 911 8.16 4.25 -24.81
N GLU A 912 9.23 3.78 -24.17
CA GLU A 912 9.62 4.20 -22.81
C GLU A 912 10.79 5.19 -22.78
N MET A 913 11.60 5.26 -23.84
CA MET A 913 12.81 6.10 -23.89
C MET A 913 12.52 7.44 -24.56
N GLN A 914 11.89 8.35 -23.80
CA GLN A 914 11.44 9.65 -24.32
C GLN A 914 12.46 10.77 -24.13
N THR A 915 13.41 10.61 -23.20
CA THR A 915 14.47 11.59 -22.93
C THR A 915 15.87 10.97 -23.03
N ALA A 916 16.90 11.82 -23.16
CA ALA A 916 18.29 11.36 -23.15
C ALA A 916 18.66 10.64 -21.83
N ALA A 917 18.08 11.07 -20.71
CA ALA A 917 18.30 10.46 -19.40
C ALA A 917 17.67 9.06 -19.32
N ASP A 918 16.50 8.87 -19.94
CA ASP A 918 15.90 7.54 -20.06
C ASP A 918 16.79 6.63 -20.88
N ALA A 919 17.20 7.10 -22.06
CA ALA A 919 17.92 6.30 -23.04
C ALA A 919 19.32 5.87 -22.58
N ILE A 920 20.05 6.72 -21.85
CA ILE A 920 21.46 6.45 -21.47
C ILE A 920 21.57 5.35 -20.40
N THR A 921 20.52 5.10 -19.64
CA THR A 921 20.50 4.10 -18.56
C THR A 921 20.76 2.69 -19.09
N LEU A 922 20.12 2.31 -20.20
CA LEU A 922 20.28 1.01 -20.85
C LEU A 922 21.74 0.70 -21.23
N PRO A 923 22.44 1.51 -22.04
CA PRO A 923 23.83 1.26 -22.39
C PRO A 923 24.77 1.38 -21.20
N ASN A 924 24.50 2.25 -20.21
CA ASN A 924 25.29 2.32 -18.98
C ASN A 924 25.26 0.99 -18.20
N ASN A 925 24.05 0.46 -17.95
CA ASN A 925 23.89 -0.80 -17.23
C ASN A 925 24.43 -1.98 -18.05
N ALA A 926 24.20 -2.00 -19.37
CA ALA A 926 24.74 -3.03 -20.25
C ALA A 926 26.28 -3.03 -20.28
N HIS A 927 26.91 -1.86 -20.42
CA HIS A 927 28.36 -1.72 -20.36
C HIS A 927 28.92 -2.19 -19.03
N LEU A 928 28.27 -1.83 -17.92
CA LEU A 928 28.70 -2.26 -16.59
C LEU A 928 28.59 -3.78 -16.43
N ALA A 929 27.45 -4.37 -16.80
CA ALA A 929 27.23 -5.82 -16.75
C ALA A 929 28.29 -6.58 -17.56
N PHE A 930 28.49 -6.17 -18.81
CA PHE A 930 29.41 -6.84 -19.72
C PHE A 930 30.88 -6.63 -19.32
N LYS A 931 31.24 -5.45 -18.79
CA LYS A 931 32.58 -5.21 -18.23
C LYS A 931 32.83 -6.08 -16.99
N LYS A 932 31.83 -6.27 -16.12
CA LYS A 932 31.94 -7.15 -14.95
C LYS A 932 32.10 -8.61 -15.35
N ILE A 933 31.45 -9.05 -16.44
CA ILE A 933 31.66 -10.39 -17.00
C ILE A 933 33.09 -10.53 -17.54
N GLU A 934 33.53 -9.58 -18.37
CA GLU A 934 34.85 -9.57 -19.03
C GLU A 934 36.02 -9.49 -18.04
N SER A 935 35.80 -8.91 -16.87
CA SER A 935 36.80 -8.81 -15.80
C SER A 935 36.61 -9.83 -14.68
N MET A 936 35.66 -10.76 -14.82
CA MET A 936 35.41 -11.78 -13.79
C MET A 936 36.65 -12.67 -13.67
N PRO A 937 37.18 -12.93 -12.45
CA PRO A 937 38.37 -13.76 -12.25
C PRO A 937 38.10 -15.26 -12.45
N LYS A 938 37.01 -15.61 -13.14
CA LYS A 938 36.50 -16.97 -13.32
C LYS A 938 36.21 -17.19 -14.81
N PRO A 939 36.43 -18.39 -15.36
CA PRO A 939 36.01 -18.70 -16.72
C PRO A 939 34.50 -18.45 -16.89
N VAL A 940 34.15 -17.70 -17.94
CA VAL A 940 32.76 -17.39 -18.31
C VAL A 940 32.55 -17.85 -19.74
N ILE A 941 31.60 -18.74 -19.94
CA ILE A 941 31.31 -19.36 -21.24
C ILE A 941 29.92 -18.90 -21.70
N ALA A 942 29.82 -18.42 -22.93
CA ALA A 942 28.54 -18.28 -23.62
C ALA A 942 28.23 -19.58 -24.38
N ALA A 943 27.25 -20.35 -23.91
CA ALA A 943 26.69 -21.51 -24.60
C ALA A 943 25.51 -21.04 -25.47
N ILE A 944 25.81 -20.73 -26.73
CA ILE A 944 24.91 -20.07 -27.68
C ILE A 944 24.07 -21.13 -28.41
N ASN A 945 22.84 -21.32 -27.92
CA ASN A 945 21.89 -22.34 -28.37
C ASN A 945 20.94 -21.89 -29.50
N GLY A 946 21.07 -20.64 -29.95
CA GLY A 946 20.21 -20.02 -30.97
C GLY A 946 20.81 -18.71 -31.48
N VAL A 947 19.99 -17.83 -32.05
CA VAL A 947 20.47 -16.53 -32.56
C VAL A 947 21.04 -15.64 -31.45
N ALA A 948 22.15 -14.94 -31.75
CA ALA A 948 22.79 -13.95 -30.90
C ALA A 948 22.99 -12.66 -31.71
N LEU A 949 22.01 -11.76 -31.65
CA LEU A 949 21.96 -10.56 -32.48
C LEU A 949 22.01 -9.29 -31.63
N GLY A 950 22.65 -8.24 -32.14
CA GLY A 950 22.76 -6.94 -31.49
C GLY A 950 23.34 -7.06 -30.08
N GLY A 951 22.59 -6.56 -29.09
CA GLY A 951 22.88 -6.75 -27.67
C GLY A 951 23.16 -8.19 -27.23
N GLY A 952 22.57 -9.20 -27.89
CA GLY A 952 22.88 -10.61 -27.64
C GLY A 952 24.26 -11.03 -28.14
N ASN A 953 24.69 -10.50 -29.28
CA ASN A 953 26.06 -10.69 -29.77
C ASN A 953 27.06 -9.94 -28.89
N GLU A 954 26.71 -8.72 -28.45
CA GLU A 954 27.51 -7.93 -27.50
C GLU A 954 27.70 -8.65 -26.15
N PHE A 955 26.65 -9.31 -25.65
CA PHE A 955 26.72 -10.17 -24.47
C PHE A 955 27.67 -11.36 -24.70
N ALA A 956 27.50 -12.11 -25.80
CA ALA A 956 28.37 -13.24 -26.11
C ALA A 956 29.86 -12.83 -26.22
N MET A 957 30.13 -11.66 -26.80
CA MET A 957 31.50 -11.11 -26.91
C MET A 957 32.10 -10.70 -25.56
N ALA A 958 31.27 -10.40 -24.55
CA ALA A 958 31.76 -10.07 -23.22
C ALA A 958 32.24 -11.30 -22.44
N CYS A 959 31.76 -12.50 -22.78
CA CYS A 959 32.21 -13.75 -22.16
C CYS A 959 33.66 -14.11 -22.55
N HIS A 960 34.32 -14.94 -21.75
CA HIS A 960 35.70 -15.38 -22.04
C HIS A 960 35.74 -16.36 -23.22
N TYR A 961 34.84 -17.35 -23.20
CA TYR A 961 34.68 -18.35 -24.26
C TYR A 961 33.27 -18.29 -24.86
N ARG A 962 33.15 -18.66 -26.14
CA ARG A 962 31.88 -18.78 -26.86
C ARG A 962 31.85 -20.13 -27.55
N ILE A 963 30.80 -20.90 -27.30
CA ILE A 963 30.53 -22.19 -27.94
C ILE A 963 29.11 -22.08 -28.51
N ALA A 964 28.94 -22.39 -29.78
CA ALA A 964 27.68 -22.16 -30.47
C ALA A 964 27.21 -23.42 -31.19
N GLU A 965 25.88 -23.61 -31.19
CA GLU A 965 25.20 -24.59 -32.04
C GLU A 965 25.39 -24.24 -33.52
N GLU A 966 25.39 -25.24 -34.41
CA GLU A 966 25.57 -25.02 -35.86
C GLU A 966 24.51 -24.08 -36.46
N LYS A 967 23.30 -24.10 -35.88
CA LYS A 967 22.17 -23.24 -36.28
C LYS A 967 22.26 -21.80 -35.77
N ALA A 968 23.23 -21.45 -34.93
CA ALA A 968 23.33 -20.12 -34.34
C ALA A 968 23.72 -19.07 -35.39
N VAL A 969 23.07 -17.92 -35.36
CA VAL A 969 23.34 -16.78 -36.25
C VAL A 969 23.76 -15.57 -35.42
N PHE A 970 24.79 -14.86 -35.91
CA PHE A 970 25.38 -13.70 -35.26
C PHE A 970 25.24 -12.45 -36.12
N GLY A 971 25.06 -11.29 -35.48
CA GLY A 971 25.00 -10.02 -36.21
C GLY A 971 24.89 -8.81 -35.31
N GLN A 972 25.14 -7.63 -35.88
CA GLN A 972 24.91 -6.32 -35.27
C GLN A 972 23.89 -5.54 -36.13
N PRO A 973 22.57 -5.84 -36.00
CA PRO A 973 21.53 -5.30 -36.87
C PRO A 973 21.01 -3.93 -36.41
N GLU A 974 21.57 -3.30 -35.38
CA GLU A 974 21.10 -2.04 -34.79
C GLU A 974 20.99 -0.91 -35.82
N ILE A 975 21.85 -0.93 -36.84
CA ILE A 975 21.82 0.03 -37.95
C ILE A 975 20.50 0.01 -38.73
N ASN A 976 19.80 -1.13 -38.78
CA ASN A 976 18.48 -1.22 -39.41
C ASN A 976 17.41 -0.41 -38.68
N LEU A 977 17.64 -0.08 -37.40
CA LEU A 977 16.78 0.76 -36.58
C LEU A 977 17.28 2.22 -36.52
N ASN A 978 18.24 2.59 -37.37
CA ASN A 978 18.99 3.86 -37.29
C ASN A 978 19.72 4.03 -35.95
N LEU A 979 20.10 2.92 -35.31
CA LEU A 979 20.91 2.88 -34.10
C LEU A 979 22.31 2.35 -34.43
N LEU A 980 23.16 2.26 -33.41
CA LEU A 980 24.47 1.63 -33.49
C LEU A 980 24.59 0.58 -32.36
N PRO A 981 25.57 -0.34 -32.42
CA PRO A 981 25.85 -1.25 -31.31
C PRO A 981 26.17 -0.47 -30.03
N GLY A 982 25.21 -0.48 -29.11
CA GLY A 982 25.16 0.43 -27.96
C GLY A 982 25.72 -0.18 -26.68
N TYR A 983 25.95 -1.49 -26.63
CA TYR A 983 26.42 -2.20 -25.44
C TYR A 983 27.88 -2.64 -25.55
N GLY A 984 28.64 -2.00 -26.45
CA GLY A 984 30.09 -2.14 -26.61
C GLY A 984 30.51 -2.92 -27.84
N GLY A 985 29.59 -3.23 -28.76
CA GLY A 985 29.84 -3.90 -30.02
C GLY A 985 30.80 -3.13 -30.92
N THR A 986 30.73 -1.80 -30.91
CA THR A 986 31.71 -0.92 -31.61
C THR A 986 33.14 -1.06 -31.08
N GLN A 987 33.31 -1.62 -29.88
CA GLN A 987 34.61 -1.80 -29.22
C GLN A 987 35.07 -3.25 -29.29
N ARG A 988 34.23 -4.20 -28.85
CA ARG A 988 34.58 -5.61 -28.73
C ARG A 988 34.71 -6.29 -30.08
N LEU A 989 33.77 -6.05 -31.00
CA LEU A 989 33.75 -6.75 -32.27
C LEU A 989 34.98 -6.45 -33.13
N PRO A 990 35.36 -5.18 -33.39
CA PRO A 990 36.54 -4.90 -34.21
C PRO A 990 37.83 -5.43 -33.57
N ARG A 991 38.01 -5.27 -32.26
CA ARG A 991 39.22 -5.72 -31.54
C ARG A 991 39.35 -7.24 -31.51
N LEU A 992 38.25 -7.98 -31.34
CA LEU A 992 38.25 -9.44 -31.36
C LEU A 992 38.59 -10.00 -32.75
N LEU A 993 38.02 -9.39 -33.81
CA LEU A 993 38.31 -9.80 -35.19
C LEU A 993 39.73 -9.42 -35.62
N GLU A 994 40.23 -8.27 -35.19
CA GLU A 994 41.61 -7.85 -35.45
C GLU A 994 42.62 -8.82 -34.81
N ARG A 995 42.46 -9.15 -33.53
CA ARG A 995 43.33 -10.14 -32.85
C ARG A 995 43.37 -11.48 -33.58
N LYS A 996 42.24 -11.93 -34.12
CA LYS A 996 42.18 -13.16 -34.94
C LYS A 996 42.93 -13.00 -36.26
N SER A 997 42.86 -11.82 -36.88
CA SER A 997 43.57 -11.54 -38.14
C SER A 997 45.09 -11.40 -37.98
N GLN A 998 45.57 -11.06 -36.78
CA GLN A 998 46.99 -10.87 -36.46
C GLN A 998 47.70 -12.14 -35.93
N GLY A 999 47.01 -13.28 -35.90
CA GLY A 999 47.55 -14.58 -35.50
C GLY A 999 47.24 -14.92 -34.03
N GLY A 1000 46.52 -16.03 -33.84
CA GLY A 1000 46.36 -16.69 -32.54
C GLY A 1000 47.59 -17.46 -32.12
#